data_AF-A0A6I1L4H6-F1
#
_entry.id   AF-A0A6I1L4H6-F1
#
_cell.length_a   1.000
_cell.length_b   1.000
_cell.length_c   1.000
_cell.angle_alpha   90.00
_cell.angle_beta   90.00
_cell.angle_gamma   90.00
#
_symmetry.space_group_name_H-M   'P 1'
#
loop_
_entity.id
_entity.type
_entity.pdbx_description
1 polymer ?
#
loop_
_entity_poly.entity_id
_entity_poly.type
_entity_poly.pdbx_seq_one_letter_code
_entity_poly.pdbx_strand_id
1 'polypeptide(L)'
;MAEVLDVSMNKIVVDMRRMGGGFGGKETQAASPACLCAVVARLTGQPAKMRLPRVEDMLMTGKRHPFYIEYDVGFDDTGRLHGIQLELAGNCGCSPDLSNSIVDRAMFHSDNAYYLGDATVNGHRCKTNTASNTAYRGFGGPQGMVAIEEVMDAIARHLALDPLAVRKANYYGKTERNVTHYYQTVEHNLLEEMTAELEASSQYAERREAIRLYNAHSPVLKKGLALTPVKFGISFTASFLNQAGALIHIYTDGSIHLNHGGTEMGQGLNTKVAQVVAEVFQVDISRVQITATNTDKVPNTSPTAASSGADLNGKAAQNAAETIKQRLVEFAARKYEVSEADVQFHNGHVRVRDQILTFEALIQQAYFAQVSLSSTGFYKTPKIYYDRSQARGRPFYYFAFGAACCEVIVDTLTGEYKMLRTDILHDVGASLNPAIDIGQVEGGFVQGMGWLTMEELVWNSKGKLMTNGPASYKIPAVADMPLDLRVKLVENRKNPEDTVFHSKAVGEPPFMLGIASWCAIKDAVASLGDYRHQPKIDAPATPERVLWGCEQMRQLRTADRSHAQRGDDLNVEVTMNDWISALADLQNRGEPCVLVTIIEELGSTPRNAGSKMVVSAARTFDTIGGGHLEYKAMQIARDMLASGQHGTHLERFSLGASLGQCCGGATVLLFEPMGQVQAHIAVFGAGHVARALVPLLSSLPCRVRWIDSREQEFPEHIPQGVSKIVSEEPVDEIADLPVGSYCIVITHNHALDLELTAALLKRNDFTYFGLIGSKTKRVKFEHRLRDRGFDSAQLQRMRCPMGLSEVKGKLPVEIAISIAGEIIATYNANFGQHTARAEPIAQLLPASRRSQATN
;
A
#
# COMPACT_ATOMS: atom_id res chain seq x y z
N MET A 1 5.72 15.62 -33.34
CA MET A 1 5.99 15.29 -34.77
C MET A 1 6.42 16.52 -35.55
N ALA A 2 5.57 17.54 -35.72
CA ALA A 2 5.89 18.77 -36.46
C ALA A 2 7.20 19.42 -35.99
N GLU A 3 7.34 19.63 -34.66
CA GLU A 3 8.56 20.15 -34.04
C GLU A 3 9.80 19.28 -34.30
N VAL A 4 9.67 17.95 -34.17
CA VAL A 4 10.78 16.99 -34.37
C VAL A 4 11.26 16.98 -35.83
N LEU A 5 10.35 17.24 -36.78
CA LEU A 5 10.66 17.29 -38.20
C LEU A 5 11.00 18.70 -38.71
N ASP A 6 10.93 19.71 -37.83
CA ASP A 6 11.09 21.13 -38.17
C ASP A 6 10.17 21.57 -39.32
N VAL A 7 8.87 21.27 -39.18
CA VAL A 7 7.83 21.71 -40.12
C VAL A 7 6.65 22.33 -39.39
N SER A 8 5.88 23.17 -40.10
CA SER A 8 4.64 23.72 -39.56
C SER A 8 3.57 22.65 -39.34
N MET A 9 2.71 22.83 -38.34
CA MET A 9 1.66 21.85 -37.98
C MET A 9 0.73 21.50 -39.16
N ASN A 10 0.43 22.45 -40.04
CA ASN A 10 -0.41 22.22 -41.23
C ASN A 10 0.19 21.23 -42.27
N LYS A 11 1.44 20.82 -42.11
CA LYS A 11 2.08 19.78 -42.94
C LYS A 11 1.91 18.38 -42.36
N ILE A 12 1.36 18.26 -41.16
CA ILE A 12 1.16 16.98 -40.46
C ILE A 12 -0.33 16.78 -40.23
N VAL A 13 -0.85 15.66 -40.71
CA VAL A 13 -2.23 15.23 -40.47
C VAL A 13 -2.17 13.96 -39.62
N VAL A 14 -2.96 13.93 -38.54
CA VAL A 14 -3.09 12.76 -37.67
C VAL A 14 -4.51 12.21 -37.81
N ASP A 15 -4.61 10.99 -38.32
CA ASP A 15 -5.87 10.25 -38.46
C ASP A 15 -5.93 9.12 -37.40
N MET A 16 -6.89 9.22 -36.49
CA MET A 16 -7.06 8.34 -35.34
C MET A 16 -8.48 7.76 -35.29
N ARG A 17 -8.68 6.58 -35.87
CA ARG A 17 -10.02 5.95 -35.93
C ARG A 17 -10.49 5.35 -34.59
N ARG A 18 -9.70 4.45 -33.99
CA ARG A 18 -10.07 3.73 -32.75
C ARG A 18 -8.86 3.15 -32.02
N MET A 19 -8.93 3.08 -30.70
CA MET A 19 -7.98 2.41 -29.81
C MET A 19 -8.56 1.12 -29.25
N GLY A 20 -7.75 0.07 -29.14
CA GLY A 20 -8.03 -1.08 -28.27
C GLY A 20 -7.63 -0.75 -26.83
N GLY A 21 -8.39 0.12 -26.16
CA GLY A 21 -8.08 0.64 -24.83
C GLY A 21 -7.02 1.75 -24.81
N GLY A 22 -7.21 2.71 -23.90
CA GLY A 22 -6.31 3.85 -23.68
C GLY A 22 -6.05 4.10 -22.20
N PHE A 23 -7.11 4.30 -21.42
CA PHE A 23 -7.08 4.44 -19.96
C PHE A 23 -6.12 5.50 -19.40
N GLY A 24 -5.72 6.49 -20.21
CA GLY A 24 -4.70 7.50 -19.87
C GLY A 24 -3.31 7.19 -20.44
N GLY A 25 -2.92 5.91 -20.52
CA GLY A 25 -1.60 5.48 -20.99
C GLY A 25 -1.30 5.76 -22.47
N LYS A 26 -2.22 6.37 -23.22
CA LYS A 26 -2.03 6.86 -24.60
C LYS A 26 -2.20 8.37 -24.75
N GLU A 27 -2.35 9.10 -23.65
CA GLU A 27 -2.46 10.57 -23.66
C GLU A 27 -1.15 11.22 -24.14
N THR A 28 0.00 10.78 -23.61
CA THR A 28 1.32 11.27 -24.01
C THR A 28 2.23 10.16 -24.56
N GLN A 29 2.07 8.91 -24.09
CA GLN A 29 3.03 7.83 -24.38
C GLN A 29 3.05 7.39 -25.86
N ALA A 30 1.99 7.68 -26.61
CA ALA A 30 1.94 7.42 -28.05
C ALA A 30 2.80 8.40 -28.87
N ALA A 31 3.18 9.55 -28.29
CA ALA A 31 3.93 10.59 -29.00
C ALA A 31 5.33 10.13 -29.39
N SER A 32 6.04 9.41 -28.51
CA SER A 32 7.42 8.96 -28.78
C SER A 32 7.49 7.98 -29.96
N PRO A 33 6.72 6.87 -30.00
CA PRO A 33 6.68 6.00 -31.18
C PRO A 33 6.25 6.73 -32.46
N ALA A 34 5.31 7.68 -32.37
CA ALA A 34 4.87 8.47 -33.52
C ALA A 34 5.99 9.38 -34.06
N CYS A 35 6.72 10.06 -33.18
CA CYS A 35 7.84 10.91 -33.57
C CYS A 35 9.01 10.10 -34.16
N LEU A 36 9.32 8.93 -33.59
CA LEU A 36 10.34 8.04 -34.15
C LEU A 36 9.96 7.56 -35.56
N CYS A 37 8.71 7.11 -35.76
CA CYS A 37 8.21 6.76 -37.09
C CYS A 37 8.32 7.94 -38.07
N ALA A 38 7.95 9.15 -37.63
CA ALA A 38 7.99 10.35 -38.46
C ALA A 38 9.42 10.66 -38.94
N VAL A 39 10.41 10.57 -38.05
CA VAL A 39 11.83 10.76 -38.38
C VAL A 39 12.31 9.70 -39.37
N VAL A 40 12.03 8.42 -39.11
CA VAL A 40 12.44 7.32 -40.01
C VAL A 40 11.80 7.50 -41.39
N ALA A 41 10.51 7.82 -41.45
CA ALA A 41 9.83 8.05 -42.71
C ALA A 41 10.42 9.23 -43.50
N ARG A 42 10.79 10.31 -42.80
CA ARG A 42 11.43 11.49 -43.41
C ARG A 42 12.82 11.17 -43.98
N LEU A 43 13.63 10.42 -43.24
CA LEU A 43 15.01 10.07 -43.64
C LEU A 43 15.04 9.04 -44.77
N THR A 44 14.09 8.11 -44.80
CA THR A 44 14.07 7.01 -45.78
C THR A 44 13.21 7.29 -47.00
N GLY A 45 12.27 8.26 -46.92
CA GLY A 45 11.26 8.48 -47.94
C GLY A 45 10.22 7.36 -48.04
N GLN A 46 10.16 6.45 -47.07
CA GLN A 46 9.30 5.26 -47.06
C GLN A 46 8.31 5.30 -45.88
N PRO A 47 7.13 4.66 -45.97
CA PRO A 47 6.23 4.51 -44.83
C PRO A 47 6.91 3.75 -43.68
N ALA A 48 6.84 4.28 -42.46
CA ALA A 48 7.38 3.66 -41.25
C ALA A 48 6.26 3.21 -40.29
N LYS A 49 6.46 2.07 -39.63
CA LYS A 49 5.50 1.50 -38.67
C LYS A 49 6.22 0.98 -37.43
N MET A 50 5.72 1.36 -36.26
CA MET A 50 6.21 0.87 -34.97
C MET A 50 5.03 0.32 -34.14
N ARG A 51 5.24 -0.87 -33.57
CA ARG A 51 4.33 -1.50 -32.60
C ARG A 51 5.19 -2.14 -31.53
N LEU A 52 5.02 -1.68 -30.28
CA LEU A 52 5.78 -2.20 -29.16
C LEU A 52 5.30 -3.62 -28.81
N PRO A 53 6.20 -4.61 -28.72
CA PRO A 53 5.94 -5.86 -28.00
C PRO A 53 5.54 -5.56 -26.55
N ARG A 54 4.70 -6.41 -25.93
CA ARG A 54 4.16 -6.14 -24.59
C ARG A 54 5.25 -5.88 -23.53
N VAL A 55 6.37 -6.60 -23.60
CA VAL A 55 7.49 -6.42 -22.67
C VAL A 55 8.13 -5.04 -22.84
N GLU A 56 8.36 -4.60 -24.06
CA GLU A 56 8.91 -3.27 -24.33
C GLU A 56 7.93 -2.16 -23.96
N ASP A 57 6.64 -2.35 -24.26
CA ASP A 57 5.57 -1.45 -23.86
C ASP A 57 5.55 -1.22 -22.34
N MET A 58 5.57 -2.29 -21.54
CA MET A 58 5.58 -2.19 -20.08
C MET A 58 6.90 -1.65 -19.49
N LEU A 59 8.02 -1.80 -20.19
CA LEU A 59 9.32 -1.27 -19.77
C LEU A 59 9.46 0.22 -20.11
N MET A 60 9.00 0.63 -21.29
CA MET A 60 9.19 1.98 -21.83
C MET A 60 8.14 2.97 -21.32
N THR A 61 6.88 2.55 -21.23
CA THR A 61 5.76 3.47 -20.94
C THR A 61 5.56 3.67 -19.46
N GLY A 62 5.04 4.85 -19.12
CA GLY A 62 4.65 5.20 -17.76
C GLY A 62 3.52 4.35 -17.19
N LYS A 63 3.40 4.35 -15.86
CA LYS A 63 2.32 3.70 -15.11
C LYS A 63 1.54 4.74 -14.32
N ARG A 64 0.52 4.29 -13.58
CA ARG A 64 -0.08 5.09 -12.51
C ARG A 64 0.98 5.44 -11.47
N HIS A 65 1.00 6.67 -10.99
CA HIS A 65 1.87 7.12 -9.90
C HIS A 65 1.61 6.31 -8.60
N PRO A 66 2.62 5.62 -8.06
CA PRO A 66 2.61 5.18 -6.67
C PRO A 66 2.63 6.38 -5.74
N PHE A 67 1.90 6.29 -4.63
CA PHE A 67 1.88 7.31 -3.58
C PHE A 67 2.34 6.73 -2.26
N TYR A 68 3.17 7.48 -1.55
CA TYR A 68 3.32 7.37 -0.11
C TYR A 68 2.48 8.48 0.53
N ILE A 69 1.71 8.14 1.56
CA ILE A 69 0.76 9.05 2.17
C ILE A 69 0.91 9.00 3.68
N GLU A 70 1.06 10.16 4.30
CA GLU A 70 1.02 10.35 5.74
C GLU A 70 -0.17 11.24 6.09
N TYR A 71 -0.77 10.97 7.25
CA TYR A 71 -1.89 11.75 7.75
C TYR A 71 -1.85 11.91 9.26
N ASP A 72 -2.28 13.08 9.73
CA ASP A 72 -2.64 13.35 11.12
C ASP A 72 -4.08 13.86 11.15
N VAL A 73 -4.93 13.27 12.00
CA VAL A 73 -6.37 13.55 11.99
C VAL A 73 -6.93 13.76 13.40
N GLY A 74 -7.73 14.81 13.56
CA GLY A 74 -8.48 15.09 14.79
C GLY A 74 -9.97 14.80 14.61
N PHE A 75 -10.55 14.02 15.52
CA PHE A 75 -11.96 13.61 15.50
C PHE A 75 -12.55 13.50 16.91
N ASP A 76 -13.88 13.56 17.01
CA ASP A 76 -14.62 13.39 18.27
C ASP A 76 -15.10 11.94 18.50
N ASP A 77 -15.73 11.67 19.65
CA ASP A 77 -16.24 10.35 20.03
C ASP A 77 -17.35 9.81 19.10
N THR A 78 -17.94 10.67 18.27
CA THR A 78 -18.92 10.27 17.24
C THR A 78 -18.24 9.88 15.91
N GLY A 79 -16.92 10.02 15.84
CA GLY A 79 -16.11 9.81 14.65
C GLY A 79 -16.12 11.00 13.69
N ARG A 80 -16.61 12.17 14.11
CA ARG A 80 -16.69 13.36 13.25
C ARG A 80 -15.35 14.06 13.20
N LEU A 81 -14.91 14.42 11.98
CA LEU A 81 -13.68 15.15 11.74
C LEU A 81 -13.78 16.61 12.16
N HIS A 82 -12.72 17.10 12.80
CA HIS A 82 -12.51 18.52 13.10
C HIS A 82 -11.36 19.13 12.29
N GLY A 83 -10.35 18.34 11.94
CA GLY A 83 -9.25 18.77 11.09
C GLY A 83 -8.35 17.62 10.68
N ILE A 84 -7.58 17.84 9.62
CA ILE A 84 -6.68 16.84 9.06
C ILE A 84 -5.47 17.48 8.36
N GLN A 85 -4.30 16.88 8.54
CA GLN A 85 -3.12 17.15 7.74
C GLN A 85 -2.82 15.93 6.86
N LEU A 86 -2.58 16.15 5.57
CA LEU A 86 -2.25 15.12 4.59
C LEU A 86 -0.98 15.47 3.82
N GLU A 87 -0.02 14.55 3.79
CA GLU A 87 1.17 14.61 2.95
C GLU A 87 1.07 13.54 1.85
N LEU A 88 0.99 13.98 0.59
CA LEU A 88 0.83 13.11 -0.58
C LEU A 88 2.10 13.12 -1.42
N ALA A 89 2.94 12.10 -1.32
CA ALA A 89 4.18 11.98 -2.10
C ALA A 89 4.02 11.03 -3.28
N GLY A 90 3.84 11.59 -4.48
CA GLY A 90 3.69 10.83 -5.72
C GLY A 90 5.04 10.58 -6.40
N ASN A 91 5.37 9.32 -6.71
CA ASN A 91 6.53 8.97 -7.51
C ASN A 91 6.27 9.24 -9.00
N CYS A 92 7.00 10.20 -9.57
CA CYS A 92 6.83 10.72 -10.93
C CYS A 92 7.66 9.99 -12.00
N GLY A 93 8.64 9.18 -11.60
CA GLY A 93 9.63 8.62 -12.53
C GLY A 93 10.66 9.65 -12.99
N CYS A 94 11.28 9.41 -14.15
CA CYS A 94 12.47 10.15 -14.59
C CYS A 94 12.20 11.54 -15.17
N SER A 95 10.97 11.84 -15.58
CA SER A 95 10.58 13.11 -16.19
C SER A 95 9.20 13.58 -15.69
N PRO A 96 8.82 14.84 -15.92
CA PRO A 96 7.55 15.37 -15.40
C PRO A 96 6.30 14.68 -15.98
N ASP A 97 6.27 14.43 -17.30
CA ASP A 97 5.05 14.02 -18.01
C ASP A 97 3.82 14.82 -17.51
N LEU A 98 2.76 14.15 -17.04
CA LEU A 98 1.55 14.77 -16.49
C LEU A 98 1.54 14.83 -14.95
N SER A 99 2.68 14.60 -14.29
CA SER A 99 2.79 14.46 -12.83
C SER A 99 2.29 15.69 -12.06
N ASN A 100 2.47 16.90 -12.60
CA ASN A 100 2.01 18.13 -11.94
C ASN A 100 0.49 18.08 -11.71
N SER A 101 -0.27 17.85 -12.79
CA SER A 101 -1.73 17.81 -12.75
C SER A 101 -2.27 16.58 -12.02
N ILE A 102 -1.54 15.46 -12.02
CA ILE A 102 -1.92 14.23 -11.31
C ILE A 102 -1.83 14.42 -9.80
N VAL A 103 -0.73 15.00 -9.30
CA VAL A 103 -0.59 15.30 -7.86
C VAL A 103 -1.60 16.37 -7.43
N ASP A 104 -1.82 17.41 -8.25
CA ASP A 104 -2.88 18.40 -7.97
C ASP A 104 -4.25 17.73 -7.82
N ARG A 105 -4.58 16.78 -8.70
CA ARG A 105 -5.87 16.09 -8.66
C ARG A 105 -5.99 15.09 -7.52
N ALA A 106 -4.89 14.48 -7.08
CA ALA A 106 -4.85 13.71 -5.84
C ALA A 106 -5.17 14.60 -4.64
N MET A 107 -4.56 15.79 -4.57
CA MET A 107 -4.86 16.78 -3.52
C MET A 107 -6.32 17.22 -3.56
N PHE A 108 -6.89 17.50 -4.74
CA PHE A 108 -8.29 17.92 -4.85
C PHE A 108 -9.30 16.86 -4.41
N HIS A 109 -8.96 15.57 -4.46
CA HIS A 109 -9.89 14.48 -4.14
C HIS A 109 -9.53 13.77 -2.84
N SER A 110 -8.59 14.31 -2.06
CA SER A 110 -8.24 13.77 -0.75
C SER A 110 -9.34 13.97 0.31
N ASP A 111 -10.39 14.70 -0.04
CA ASP A 111 -11.63 14.83 0.73
C ASP A 111 -12.62 13.69 0.44
N ASN A 112 -12.54 13.05 -0.73
CA ASN A 112 -13.60 12.20 -1.30
C ASN A 112 -14.99 12.78 -1.00
N ALA A 113 -15.82 12.11 -0.22
CA ALA A 113 -17.18 12.49 0.09
C ALA A 113 -17.32 13.31 1.38
N TYR A 114 -16.21 13.66 2.04
CA TYR A 114 -16.19 14.06 3.44
C TYR A 114 -15.80 15.52 3.64
N TYR A 115 -16.52 16.22 4.52
CA TYR A 115 -16.11 17.55 4.97
C TYR A 115 -14.99 17.44 6.01
N LEU A 116 -13.80 17.92 5.64
CA LEU A 116 -12.56 17.72 6.40
C LEU A 116 -12.36 18.67 7.59
N GLY A 117 -13.16 19.73 7.72
CA GLY A 117 -12.92 20.77 8.74
C GLY A 117 -11.67 21.59 8.42
N ASP A 118 -10.81 21.80 9.42
CA ASP A 118 -9.53 22.49 9.26
C ASP A 118 -8.52 21.57 8.57
N ALA A 119 -8.32 21.78 7.26
CA ALA A 119 -7.54 20.87 6.43
C ALA A 119 -6.28 21.51 5.85
N THR A 120 -5.15 20.80 5.95
CA THR A 120 -3.92 21.08 5.20
C THR A 120 -3.58 19.89 4.33
N VAL A 121 -3.43 20.11 3.02
CA VAL A 121 -3.09 19.05 2.06
C VAL A 121 -1.87 19.48 1.26
N ASN A 122 -0.78 18.73 1.40
CA ASN A 122 0.49 18.98 0.74
C ASN A 122 0.78 17.87 -0.28
N GLY A 123 1.24 18.26 -1.48
CA GLY A 123 1.52 17.34 -2.57
C GLY A 123 2.96 17.43 -3.06
N HIS A 124 3.73 16.36 -2.87
CA HIS A 124 5.11 16.21 -3.31
C HIS A 124 5.21 15.45 -4.63
N ARG A 125 6.03 15.96 -5.54
CA ARG A 125 6.24 15.41 -6.89
C ARG A 125 7.65 14.84 -6.96
N CYS A 126 7.80 13.56 -6.65
CA CYS A 126 9.10 12.93 -6.39
C CYS A 126 9.69 12.35 -7.68
N LYS A 127 10.82 12.91 -8.14
CA LYS A 127 11.58 12.36 -9.28
C LYS A 127 12.31 11.07 -8.84
N THR A 128 12.26 10.04 -9.67
CA THR A 128 13.02 8.79 -9.49
C THR A 128 13.65 8.30 -10.79
N ASN A 129 14.53 7.30 -10.73
CA ASN A 129 15.17 6.70 -11.92
C ASN A 129 14.36 5.54 -12.51
N THR A 130 13.03 5.70 -12.60
CA THR A 130 12.11 4.74 -13.24
C THR A 130 11.42 5.36 -14.45
N ALA A 131 10.68 4.57 -15.23
CA ALA A 131 9.88 5.09 -16.36
C ALA A 131 8.97 6.24 -15.89
N SER A 132 8.83 7.27 -16.72
CA SER A 132 8.04 8.46 -16.38
C SER A 132 6.57 8.09 -16.20
N ASN A 133 6.06 8.15 -14.97
CA ASN A 133 4.66 7.84 -14.71
C ASN A 133 3.74 8.86 -15.39
N THR A 134 2.55 8.41 -15.75
CA THR A 134 1.65 9.13 -16.68
C THR A 134 0.19 9.01 -16.25
N ALA A 135 -0.71 9.54 -17.08
CA ALA A 135 -2.14 9.44 -16.88
C ALA A 135 -2.60 7.98 -16.76
N TYR A 136 -3.45 7.73 -15.77
CA TYR A 136 -4.25 6.52 -15.66
C TYR A 136 -5.65 6.91 -15.22
N ARG A 137 -6.70 6.19 -15.65
CA ARG A 137 -8.11 6.39 -15.27
C ARG A 137 -8.30 6.86 -13.82
N GLY A 138 -8.88 8.04 -13.61
CA GLY A 138 -9.03 8.69 -12.30
C GLY A 138 -7.99 9.79 -12.04
N PHE A 139 -6.83 9.71 -12.68
CA PHE A 139 -5.84 10.78 -12.81
C PHE A 139 -5.40 11.37 -11.46
N GLY A 140 -4.90 10.54 -10.54
CA GLY A 140 -4.48 10.98 -9.20
C GLY A 140 -5.60 10.99 -8.16
N GLY A 141 -6.85 11.22 -8.58
CA GLY A 141 -8.01 11.16 -7.71
C GLY A 141 -8.14 9.88 -6.87
N PRO A 142 -7.93 8.66 -7.43
CA PRO A 142 -8.02 7.43 -6.65
C PRO A 142 -7.02 7.39 -5.49
N GLN A 143 -5.79 7.89 -5.73
CA GLN A 143 -4.73 7.88 -4.72
C GLN A 143 -5.05 8.83 -3.56
N GLY A 144 -5.63 9.99 -3.84
CA GLY A 144 -6.14 10.88 -2.79
C GLY A 144 -7.31 10.27 -2.00
N MET A 145 -8.25 9.61 -2.69
CA MET A 145 -9.43 9.02 -2.05
C MET A 145 -9.13 7.81 -1.17
N VAL A 146 -8.17 6.95 -1.56
CA VAL A 146 -7.74 5.80 -0.73
C VAL A 146 -7.27 6.27 0.65
N ALA A 147 -6.58 7.41 0.73
CA ALA A 147 -6.10 7.96 2.00
C ALA A 147 -7.24 8.28 2.97
N ILE A 148 -8.26 9.01 2.52
CA ILE A 148 -9.36 9.39 3.40
C ILE A 148 -10.27 8.21 3.72
N GLU A 149 -10.40 7.22 2.83
CA GLU A 149 -11.11 5.97 3.13
C GLU A 149 -10.37 5.15 4.20
N GLU A 150 -9.03 5.13 4.19
CA GLU A 150 -8.22 4.55 5.26
C GLU A 150 -8.45 5.25 6.60
N VAL A 151 -8.49 6.58 6.59
CA VAL A 151 -8.76 7.41 7.78
C VAL A 151 -10.13 7.09 8.38
N MET A 152 -11.18 7.05 7.56
CA MET A 152 -12.55 6.73 8.02
C MET A 152 -12.60 5.35 8.69
N ASP A 153 -11.92 4.38 8.09
CA ASP A 153 -11.81 3.02 8.56
C ASP A 153 -11.01 2.93 9.88
N ALA A 154 -9.91 3.67 10.00
CA ALA A 154 -9.09 3.72 11.21
C ALA A 154 -9.85 4.35 12.38
N ILE A 155 -10.56 5.46 12.14
CA ILE A 155 -11.41 6.14 13.14
C ILE A 155 -12.51 5.18 13.63
N ALA A 156 -13.19 4.50 12.69
CA ALA A 156 -14.25 3.56 13.03
C ALA A 156 -13.76 2.44 13.95
N ARG A 157 -12.58 1.86 13.66
CA ARG A 157 -12.01 0.78 14.49
C ARG A 157 -11.52 1.30 15.85
N HIS A 158 -10.90 2.48 15.88
CA HIS A 158 -10.48 3.12 17.13
C HIS A 158 -11.66 3.34 18.08
N LEU A 159 -12.79 3.83 17.56
CA LEU A 159 -14.01 4.07 18.35
C LEU A 159 -14.91 2.83 18.47
N ALA A 160 -14.57 1.72 17.82
CA ALA A 160 -15.40 0.53 17.65
C ALA A 160 -16.83 0.84 17.12
N LEU A 161 -16.91 1.77 16.18
CA LEU A 161 -18.11 2.11 15.46
C LEU A 161 -18.18 1.34 14.13
N ASP A 162 -19.39 1.30 13.55
CA ASP A 162 -19.53 0.79 12.20
C ASP A 162 -18.86 1.77 11.20
N PRO A 163 -18.00 1.30 10.27
CA PRO A 163 -17.34 2.18 9.32
C PRO A 163 -18.29 2.97 8.43
N LEU A 164 -19.50 2.47 8.13
CA LEU A 164 -20.50 3.26 7.39
C LEU A 164 -21.07 4.40 8.23
N ALA A 165 -21.22 4.20 9.55
CA ALA A 165 -21.71 5.25 10.44
C ALA A 165 -20.72 6.43 10.51
N VAL A 166 -19.42 6.16 10.64
CA VAL A 166 -18.37 7.19 10.62
C VAL A 166 -18.36 7.94 9.29
N ARG A 167 -18.50 7.23 8.16
CA ARG A 167 -18.60 7.87 6.83
C ARG A 167 -19.81 8.82 6.75
N LYS A 168 -20.99 8.36 7.17
CA LYS A 168 -22.25 9.16 7.14
C LYS A 168 -22.16 10.41 8.03
N ALA A 169 -21.49 10.33 9.18
CA ALA A 169 -21.26 11.49 10.06
C ALA A 169 -20.42 12.61 9.41
N ASN A 170 -19.60 12.24 8.43
CA ASN A 170 -18.62 13.11 7.80
C ASN A 170 -18.96 13.59 6.40
N TYR A 171 -20.07 13.14 5.80
CA TYR A 171 -20.47 13.62 4.47
C TYR A 171 -20.56 15.14 4.40
N TYR A 172 -20.25 15.68 3.22
CA TYR A 172 -20.58 17.06 2.89
C TYR A 172 -22.07 17.30 3.18
N GLY A 173 -22.41 18.49 3.69
CA GLY A 173 -23.80 18.91 3.85
C GLY A 173 -24.36 19.56 2.59
N LYS A 174 -25.63 19.99 2.65
CA LYS A 174 -26.28 20.76 1.56
C LYS A 174 -26.16 22.27 1.77
N THR A 175 -26.25 22.73 3.01
CA THR A 175 -26.24 24.16 3.39
C THR A 175 -25.00 24.54 4.19
N GLU A 176 -24.66 23.74 5.20
CA GLU A 176 -23.46 23.86 6.02
C GLU A 176 -22.49 22.74 5.68
N ARG A 177 -21.20 22.87 6.05
CA ARG A 177 -20.17 21.85 5.80
C ARG A 177 -20.14 21.39 4.34
N ASN A 178 -20.29 22.34 3.41
CA ASN A 178 -20.46 22.08 1.98
C ASN A 178 -19.37 22.75 1.14
N VAL A 179 -18.29 23.24 1.76
CA VAL A 179 -17.15 23.86 1.05
C VAL A 179 -15.95 22.93 1.16
N THR A 180 -15.33 22.63 0.03
CA THR A 180 -14.12 21.82 -0.06
C THR A 180 -12.89 22.56 0.48
N HIS A 181 -11.82 21.84 0.81
CA HIS A 181 -10.55 22.44 1.26
C HIS A 181 -9.88 23.34 0.21
N TYR A 182 -10.29 23.24 -1.06
CA TYR A 182 -9.89 24.12 -2.16
C TYR A 182 -10.95 25.18 -2.52
N TYR A 183 -11.92 25.40 -1.63
CA TYR A 183 -12.89 26.49 -1.64
C TYR A 183 -13.93 26.45 -2.76
N GLN A 184 -14.18 25.26 -3.33
CA GLN A 184 -15.35 25.02 -4.15
C GLN A 184 -16.52 24.54 -3.29
N THR A 185 -17.68 25.19 -3.42
CA THR A 185 -18.94 24.69 -2.83
C THR A 185 -19.40 23.42 -3.53
N VAL A 186 -19.77 22.40 -2.75
CA VAL A 186 -20.38 21.14 -3.19
C VAL A 186 -21.88 21.37 -3.34
N GLU A 187 -22.28 21.76 -4.54
CA GLU A 187 -23.68 21.96 -4.91
C GLU A 187 -24.34 20.61 -5.25
N HIS A 188 -25.66 20.51 -5.04
CA HIS A 188 -26.48 19.34 -5.43
C HIS A 188 -25.97 17.99 -4.89
N ASN A 189 -25.52 17.99 -3.63
CA ASN A 189 -24.99 16.79 -2.98
C ASN A 189 -26.08 15.71 -2.80
N LEU A 190 -25.79 14.49 -3.29
CA LEU A 190 -26.68 13.32 -3.28
C LEU A 190 -26.23 12.20 -2.32
N LEU A 191 -25.14 12.38 -1.59
CA LEU A 191 -24.46 11.31 -0.85
C LEU A 191 -25.39 10.59 0.15
N GLU A 192 -26.16 11.33 0.94
CA GLU A 192 -27.06 10.74 1.94
C GLU A 192 -28.17 9.91 1.29
N GLU A 193 -28.79 10.44 0.23
CA GLU A 193 -29.91 9.82 -0.49
C GLU A 193 -29.46 8.51 -1.16
N MET A 194 -28.33 8.58 -1.87
CA MET A 194 -27.75 7.43 -2.58
C MET A 194 -27.23 6.38 -1.60
N THR A 195 -26.59 6.80 -0.51
CA THR A 195 -26.11 5.85 0.52
C THR A 195 -27.30 5.12 1.15
N ALA A 196 -28.39 5.82 1.49
CA ALA A 196 -29.58 5.19 2.06
C ALA A 196 -30.24 4.20 1.10
N GLU A 197 -30.35 4.54 -0.19
CA GLU A 197 -30.88 3.61 -1.21
C GLU A 197 -29.99 2.38 -1.36
N LEU A 198 -28.66 2.54 -1.43
CA LEU A 198 -27.75 1.41 -1.57
C LEU A 198 -27.68 0.57 -0.30
N GLU A 199 -27.69 1.18 0.88
CA GLU A 199 -27.73 0.50 2.18
C GLU A 199 -28.95 -0.42 2.28
N ALA A 200 -30.13 0.08 1.89
CA ALA A 200 -31.36 -0.70 1.87
C ALA A 200 -31.35 -1.81 0.80
N SER A 201 -31.02 -1.47 -0.46
CA SER A 201 -31.07 -2.41 -1.59
C SER A 201 -29.99 -3.50 -1.53
N SER A 202 -28.84 -3.21 -0.92
CA SER A 202 -27.76 -4.18 -0.69
C SER A 202 -27.95 -5.04 0.57
N GLN A 203 -28.97 -4.75 1.40
CA GLN A 203 -29.23 -5.38 2.70
C GLN A 203 -28.03 -5.25 3.65
N TYR A 204 -27.41 -4.07 3.71
CA TYR A 204 -26.15 -3.85 4.42
C TYR A 204 -26.22 -4.29 5.89
N ALA A 205 -27.23 -3.84 6.64
CA ALA A 205 -27.34 -4.12 8.07
C ALA A 205 -27.50 -5.62 8.37
N GLU A 206 -28.36 -6.31 7.62
CA GLU A 206 -28.57 -7.76 7.75
C GLU A 206 -27.27 -8.54 7.46
N ARG A 207 -26.58 -8.18 6.37
CA ARG A 207 -25.32 -8.81 5.99
C ARG A 207 -24.20 -8.54 6.98
N ARG A 208 -24.12 -7.32 7.52
CA ARG A 208 -23.14 -6.95 8.55
C ARG A 208 -23.27 -7.86 9.77
N GLU A 209 -24.51 -8.09 10.23
CA GLU A 209 -24.77 -8.97 11.37
C GLU A 209 -24.49 -10.44 11.05
N ALA A 210 -24.93 -10.92 9.88
CA ALA A 210 -24.65 -12.27 9.43
C ALA A 210 -23.13 -12.55 9.32
N ILE A 211 -22.35 -11.56 8.88
CA ILE A 211 -20.89 -11.64 8.79
C ILE A 211 -20.24 -11.69 10.17
N ARG A 212 -20.70 -10.89 11.15
CA ARG A 212 -20.21 -10.98 12.53
C ARG A 212 -20.45 -12.36 13.13
N LEU A 213 -21.66 -12.89 12.97
CA LEU A 213 -22.02 -14.24 13.42
C LEU A 213 -21.16 -15.31 12.73
N TYR A 214 -20.96 -15.21 11.41
CA TYR A 214 -20.09 -16.13 10.67
C TYR A 214 -18.65 -16.08 11.17
N ASN A 215 -18.10 -14.86 11.32
CA ASN A 215 -16.72 -14.66 11.76
C ASN A 215 -16.47 -15.11 13.20
N ALA A 216 -17.48 -15.05 14.08
CA ALA A 216 -17.36 -15.56 15.44
C ALA A 216 -17.13 -17.09 15.49
N HIS A 217 -17.68 -17.84 14.53
CA HIS A 217 -17.65 -19.31 14.52
C HIS A 217 -16.63 -19.90 13.54
N SER A 218 -16.25 -19.16 12.49
CA SER A 218 -15.29 -19.64 11.49
C SER A 218 -13.85 -19.44 11.98
N PRO A 219 -13.04 -20.50 12.17
CA PRO A 219 -11.66 -20.35 12.65
C PRO A 219 -10.70 -19.84 11.57
N VAL A 220 -10.99 -20.15 10.30
CA VAL A 220 -10.05 -19.94 9.18
C VAL A 220 -10.56 -18.93 8.18
N LEU A 221 -11.82 -19.03 7.76
CA LEU A 221 -12.38 -18.14 6.74
C LEU A 221 -13.04 -16.94 7.40
N LYS A 222 -12.68 -15.73 7.00
CA LYS A 222 -13.30 -14.49 7.51
C LYS A 222 -13.97 -13.74 6.38
N LYS A 223 -15.18 -13.26 6.63
CA LYS A 223 -15.90 -12.39 5.72
C LYS A 223 -15.73 -10.92 6.12
N GLY A 224 -15.76 -10.04 5.14
CA GLY A 224 -15.74 -8.59 5.37
C GLY A 224 -16.73 -7.88 4.47
N LEU A 225 -17.19 -6.71 4.92
CA LEU A 225 -18.18 -5.89 4.22
C LEU A 225 -17.78 -4.43 4.32
N ALA A 226 -17.77 -3.71 3.20
CA ALA A 226 -17.55 -2.28 3.18
C ALA A 226 -18.48 -1.57 2.19
N LEU A 227 -18.99 -0.41 2.58
CA LEU A 227 -19.75 0.51 1.73
C LEU A 227 -19.01 1.84 1.66
N THR A 228 -18.46 2.18 0.49
CA THR A 228 -17.66 3.41 0.28
C THR A 228 -18.35 4.34 -0.73
N PRO A 229 -18.39 5.65 -0.46
CA PRO A 229 -18.92 6.66 -1.38
C PRO A 229 -17.87 7.11 -2.41
N VAL A 230 -18.33 7.86 -3.41
CA VAL A 230 -17.50 8.57 -4.38
C VAL A 230 -18.09 9.96 -4.59
N LYS A 231 -17.27 11.01 -4.46
CA LYS A 231 -17.51 12.35 -5.03
C LYS A 231 -16.34 12.69 -5.95
N PHE A 232 -16.58 12.71 -7.25
CA PHE A 232 -15.52 12.94 -8.24
C PHE A 232 -15.77 14.20 -9.07
N GLY A 233 -14.79 15.12 -9.07
CA GLY A 233 -14.87 16.40 -9.77
C GLY A 233 -14.61 16.26 -11.27
N ILE A 234 -15.53 16.77 -12.09
CA ILE A 234 -15.41 16.72 -13.55
C ILE A 234 -14.93 18.05 -14.10
N SER A 235 -13.78 17.96 -14.78
CA SER A 235 -13.19 18.85 -15.79
C SER A 235 -11.67 18.72 -15.77
N PHE A 236 -10.98 19.26 -16.78
CA PHE A 236 -9.55 19.50 -16.69
C PHE A 236 -9.26 20.63 -15.69
N THR A 237 -8.35 20.40 -14.76
CA THR A 237 -7.88 21.42 -13.81
C THR A 237 -7.08 22.53 -14.53
N ALA A 238 -6.46 22.22 -15.67
CA ALA A 238 -5.96 23.21 -16.62
C ALA A 238 -7.12 23.74 -17.46
N SER A 239 -7.63 24.92 -17.10
CA SER A 239 -8.88 25.48 -17.64
C SER A 239 -8.93 25.55 -19.17
N PHE A 240 -7.82 25.88 -19.83
CA PHE A 240 -7.73 25.99 -21.29
C PHE A 240 -7.97 24.68 -22.04
N LEU A 241 -7.88 23.52 -21.39
CA LEU A 241 -8.16 22.22 -22.00
C LEU A 241 -9.66 21.91 -22.09
N ASN A 242 -10.53 22.66 -21.40
CA ASN A 242 -11.98 22.42 -21.39
C ASN A 242 -12.67 23.03 -22.62
N GLN A 243 -12.27 22.57 -23.80
CA GLN A 243 -12.84 22.97 -25.10
C GLN A 243 -12.88 21.79 -26.08
N ALA A 244 -13.84 21.81 -27.01
CA ALA A 244 -13.92 20.85 -28.11
C ALA A 244 -14.56 21.46 -29.36
N GLY A 245 -14.27 20.83 -30.49
CA GLY A 245 -14.86 21.16 -31.78
C GLY A 245 -15.50 19.94 -32.46
N ALA A 246 -16.43 20.21 -33.38
CA ALA A 246 -17.07 19.23 -34.24
C ALA A 246 -17.31 19.80 -35.65
N LEU A 247 -17.46 18.91 -36.63
CA LEU A 247 -17.79 19.22 -38.02
C LEU A 247 -18.88 18.25 -38.50
N ILE A 248 -19.95 18.81 -39.04
CA ILE A 248 -21.09 18.05 -39.58
C ILE A 248 -21.33 18.46 -41.03
N HIS A 249 -21.58 17.45 -41.87
CA HIS A 249 -22.08 17.60 -43.24
C HIS A 249 -23.36 16.80 -43.41
N ILE A 250 -24.38 17.39 -44.03
CA ILE A 250 -25.55 16.67 -44.53
C ILE A 250 -25.46 16.62 -46.05
N TYR A 251 -25.44 15.41 -46.62
CA TYR A 251 -25.45 15.22 -48.06
C TYR A 251 -26.86 15.32 -48.62
N THR A 252 -26.98 15.50 -49.94
CA THR A 252 -28.27 15.74 -50.61
C THR A 252 -29.22 14.53 -50.54
N ASP A 253 -28.72 13.34 -50.21
CA ASP A 253 -29.54 12.15 -49.92
C ASP A 253 -30.03 12.09 -48.46
N GLY A 254 -29.72 13.11 -47.65
CA GLY A 254 -30.06 13.19 -46.23
C GLY A 254 -29.14 12.37 -45.30
N SER A 255 -28.10 11.73 -45.83
CA SER A 255 -27.07 11.09 -45.00
C SER A 255 -26.21 12.15 -44.29
N ILE A 256 -25.74 11.83 -43.07
CA ILE A 256 -25.04 12.77 -42.20
C ILE A 256 -23.63 12.25 -41.91
N HIS A 257 -22.61 13.03 -42.26
CA HIS A 257 -21.24 12.82 -41.80
C HIS A 257 -20.95 13.64 -40.54
N LEU A 258 -20.42 12.95 -39.53
CA LEU A 258 -20.00 13.54 -38.26
C LEU A 258 -18.49 13.35 -38.04
N ASN A 259 -17.82 14.42 -37.63
CA ASN A 259 -16.46 14.41 -37.12
C ASN A 259 -16.38 15.25 -35.84
N HIS A 260 -15.58 14.82 -34.86
CA HIS A 260 -15.34 15.58 -33.63
C HIS A 260 -13.92 15.30 -33.11
N GLY A 261 -13.43 16.17 -32.21
CA GLY A 261 -12.08 16.07 -31.67
C GLY A 261 -11.83 14.90 -30.71
N GLY A 262 -12.87 14.35 -30.12
CA GLY A 262 -12.77 13.19 -29.22
C GLY A 262 -12.35 11.90 -29.93
N THR A 263 -11.68 11.00 -29.20
CA THR A 263 -11.14 9.73 -29.72
C THR A 263 -11.82 8.51 -29.10
N GLU A 264 -12.16 7.52 -29.93
CA GLU A 264 -12.79 6.27 -29.51
C GLU A 264 -11.76 5.28 -28.96
N MET A 265 -11.97 4.79 -27.74
CA MET A 265 -11.11 3.82 -27.06
C MET A 265 -11.88 2.70 -26.33
N GLY A 266 -13.16 2.53 -26.65
CA GLY A 266 -14.06 1.52 -26.07
C GLY A 266 -15.14 2.10 -25.14
N GLN A 267 -15.09 3.41 -24.86
CA GLN A 267 -16.05 4.11 -24.01
C GLN A 267 -17.36 4.48 -24.72
N GLY A 268 -17.47 4.14 -26.02
CA GLY A 268 -18.67 4.38 -26.81
C GLY A 268 -18.91 5.86 -27.10
N LEU A 269 -17.83 6.65 -27.18
CA LEU A 269 -17.90 8.09 -27.43
C LEU A 269 -18.54 8.38 -28.79
N ASN A 270 -18.07 7.68 -29.83
CA ASN A 270 -18.57 7.89 -31.19
C ASN A 270 -20.09 7.62 -31.28
N THR A 271 -20.56 6.57 -30.59
CA THR A 271 -21.99 6.23 -30.53
C THR A 271 -22.78 7.33 -29.82
N LYS A 272 -22.32 7.79 -28.65
CA LYS A 272 -22.99 8.84 -27.89
C LYS A 272 -23.10 10.15 -28.66
N VAL A 273 -22.03 10.60 -29.31
CA VAL A 273 -22.07 11.86 -30.08
C VAL A 273 -22.94 11.71 -31.33
N ALA A 274 -22.94 10.54 -31.98
CA ALA A 274 -23.87 10.26 -33.07
C ALA A 274 -25.35 10.28 -32.62
N GLN A 275 -25.66 9.74 -31.42
CA GLN A 275 -26.98 9.83 -30.81
C GLN A 275 -27.39 11.28 -30.54
N VAL A 276 -26.47 12.13 -30.09
CA VAL A 276 -26.74 13.56 -29.90
C VAL A 276 -27.14 14.23 -31.21
N VAL A 277 -26.40 13.97 -32.28
CA VAL A 277 -26.72 14.55 -33.61
C VAL A 277 -28.04 14.01 -34.15
N ALA A 278 -28.29 12.71 -34.01
CA ALA A 278 -29.53 12.06 -34.42
C ALA A 278 -30.74 12.64 -33.67
N GLU A 279 -30.60 12.89 -32.36
CA GLU A 279 -31.63 13.51 -31.51
C GLU A 279 -31.91 14.95 -31.94
N VAL A 280 -30.88 15.76 -32.23
CA VAL A 280 -31.09 17.14 -32.69
C VAL A 280 -31.89 17.17 -33.99
N PHE A 281 -31.56 16.32 -34.96
CA PHE A 281 -32.29 16.25 -36.23
C PHE A 281 -33.57 15.41 -36.17
N GLN A 282 -33.82 14.71 -35.06
CA GLN A 282 -34.92 13.74 -34.88
C GLN A 282 -34.94 12.70 -36.00
N VAL A 283 -33.80 12.05 -36.25
CA VAL A 283 -33.64 11.02 -37.29
C VAL A 283 -33.07 9.73 -36.71
N ASP A 284 -33.15 8.62 -37.45
CA ASP A 284 -32.51 7.37 -37.04
C ASP A 284 -30.97 7.49 -37.02
N ILE A 285 -30.33 6.87 -36.02
CA ILE A 285 -28.88 6.92 -35.83
C ILE A 285 -28.10 6.34 -37.03
N SER A 286 -28.67 5.39 -37.78
CA SER A 286 -28.04 4.79 -38.96
C SER A 286 -27.75 5.80 -40.07
N ARG A 287 -28.39 6.98 -40.05
CA ARG A 287 -28.10 8.08 -40.97
C ARG A 287 -26.83 8.84 -40.61
N VAL A 288 -26.35 8.72 -39.37
CA VAL A 288 -25.17 9.41 -38.86
C VAL A 288 -23.96 8.50 -38.96
N GLN A 289 -23.13 8.75 -39.96
CA GLN A 289 -21.85 8.07 -40.12
C GLN A 289 -20.74 8.88 -39.43
N ILE A 290 -20.25 8.34 -38.31
CA ILE A 290 -19.07 8.86 -37.62
C ILE A 290 -17.79 8.54 -38.41
N THR A 291 -16.95 9.54 -38.61
CA THR A 291 -15.63 9.41 -39.28
C THR A 291 -14.50 9.30 -38.26
N ALA A 292 -13.26 9.00 -38.70
CA ALA A 292 -12.11 8.98 -37.80
C ALA A 292 -11.76 10.39 -37.31
N THR A 293 -11.29 10.51 -36.06
CA THR A 293 -10.79 11.79 -35.52
C THR A 293 -9.61 12.23 -36.39
N ASN A 294 -9.68 13.44 -36.96
CA ASN A 294 -8.68 13.92 -37.89
C ASN A 294 -8.39 15.40 -37.68
N THR A 295 -7.10 15.73 -37.53
CA THR A 295 -6.63 17.10 -37.27
C THR A 295 -6.82 18.06 -38.44
N ASP A 296 -7.09 17.56 -39.66
CA ASP A 296 -7.46 18.40 -40.80
C ASP A 296 -8.91 18.93 -40.74
N LYS A 297 -9.80 18.22 -40.02
CA LYS A 297 -11.22 18.55 -39.87
C LYS A 297 -11.49 19.34 -38.60
N VAL A 298 -10.93 18.89 -37.48
CA VAL A 298 -11.08 19.55 -36.17
C VAL A 298 -9.69 19.84 -35.60
N PRO A 299 -9.21 21.09 -35.67
CA PRO A 299 -7.88 21.46 -35.19
C PRO A 299 -7.85 21.69 -33.68
N ASN A 300 -6.64 21.74 -33.11
CA ASN A 300 -6.36 22.20 -31.74
C ASN A 300 -7.17 21.49 -30.63
N THR A 301 -7.41 20.20 -30.79
CA THR A 301 -8.22 19.40 -29.87
C THR A 301 -7.46 19.10 -28.58
N SER A 302 -8.15 19.18 -27.45
CA SER A 302 -7.67 18.63 -26.17
C SER A 302 -7.64 17.09 -26.19
N PRO A 303 -6.83 16.45 -25.33
CA PRO A 303 -6.86 15.01 -25.17
C PRO A 303 -8.24 14.51 -24.70
N THR A 304 -8.63 13.31 -25.10
CA THR A 304 -9.85 12.66 -24.59
C THR A 304 -9.57 12.07 -23.20
N ALA A 305 -9.63 12.91 -22.18
CA ALA A 305 -9.34 12.59 -20.77
C ALA A 305 -10.28 13.35 -19.81
N ALA A 306 -10.01 13.33 -18.50
CA ALA A 306 -10.80 14.00 -17.46
C ALA A 306 -12.30 13.65 -17.44
N SER A 307 -12.66 12.52 -18.07
CA SER A 307 -14.04 12.08 -18.35
C SER A 307 -14.90 13.09 -19.14
N SER A 308 -14.30 14.12 -19.74
CA SER A 308 -15.03 15.22 -20.40
C SER A 308 -15.31 14.96 -21.89
N GLY A 309 -14.89 13.81 -22.42
CA GLY A 309 -14.97 13.48 -23.85
C GLY A 309 -16.38 13.61 -24.42
N ALA A 310 -17.38 12.97 -23.81
CA ALA A 310 -18.77 13.01 -24.27
C ALA A 310 -19.41 14.39 -24.01
N ASP A 311 -19.18 14.99 -22.85
CA ASP A 311 -19.70 16.32 -22.50
C ASP A 311 -19.25 17.38 -23.51
N LEU A 312 -17.94 17.50 -23.74
CA LEU A 312 -17.36 18.52 -24.61
C LEU A 312 -17.72 18.28 -26.08
N ASN A 313 -17.47 17.07 -26.60
CA ASN A 313 -17.69 16.77 -28.02
C ASN A 313 -19.18 16.64 -28.35
N GLY A 314 -19.99 16.20 -27.39
CA GLY A 314 -21.45 16.20 -27.49
C GLY A 314 -22.01 17.62 -27.62
N LYS A 315 -21.62 18.56 -26.75
CA LYS A 315 -22.04 19.97 -26.88
C LYS A 315 -21.51 20.62 -28.17
N ALA A 316 -20.28 20.32 -28.58
CA ALA A 316 -19.74 20.84 -29.84
C ALA A 316 -20.51 20.32 -31.06
N ALA A 317 -20.85 19.02 -31.09
CA ALA A 317 -21.65 18.42 -32.16
C ALA A 317 -23.11 18.91 -32.13
N GLN A 318 -23.70 19.05 -30.94
CA GLN A 318 -25.01 19.65 -30.75
C GLN A 318 -25.05 21.06 -31.34
N ASN A 319 -24.05 21.90 -31.02
CA ASN A 319 -23.95 23.26 -31.57
C ASN A 319 -23.87 23.29 -33.11
N ALA A 320 -23.08 22.38 -33.72
CA ALA A 320 -23.02 22.26 -35.18
C ALA A 320 -24.37 21.82 -35.78
N ALA A 321 -25.02 20.84 -35.15
CA ALA A 321 -26.29 20.29 -35.61
C ALA A 321 -27.43 21.31 -35.49
N GLU A 322 -27.53 22.03 -34.36
CA GLU A 322 -28.49 23.09 -34.12
C GLU A 322 -28.32 24.24 -35.12
N THR A 323 -27.08 24.59 -35.47
CA THR A 323 -26.80 25.60 -36.50
C THR A 323 -27.37 25.20 -37.86
N ILE A 324 -27.19 23.94 -38.29
CA ILE A 324 -27.75 23.45 -39.56
C ILE A 324 -29.28 23.37 -39.46
N LYS A 325 -29.82 22.86 -38.34
CA LYS A 325 -31.26 22.75 -38.11
C LYS A 325 -31.94 24.12 -38.18
N GLN A 326 -31.35 25.15 -37.57
CA GLN A 326 -31.88 26.52 -37.62
C GLN A 326 -31.94 27.04 -39.06
N ARG A 327 -30.90 26.83 -39.88
CA ARG A 327 -30.92 27.20 -41.31
C ARG A 327 -32.04 26.49 -42.08
N LEU A 328 -32.29 25.20 -41.77
CA LEU A 328 -33.38 24.42 -42.37
C LEU A 328 -34.76 24.93 -41.93
N VAL A 329 -34.91 25.30 -40.66
CA VAL A 329 -36.14 25.89 -40.11
C VAL A 329 -36.43 27.24 -40.78
N GLU A 330 -35.45 28.14 -40.84
CA GLU A 330 -35.57 29.45 -41.50
C GLU A 330 -35.87 29.32 -43.01
N PHE A 331 -35.28 28.33 -43.66
CA PHE A 331 -35.58 28.01 -45.05
C PHE A 331 -37.02 27.53 -45.23
N ALA A 332 -37.44 26.53 -44.44
CA ALA A 332 -38.79 25.98 -44.51
C ALA A 332 -39.85 27.05 -44.18
N ALA A 333 -39.64 27.84 -43.12
CA ALA A 333 -40.53 28.92 -42.72
C ALA A 333 -40.75 29.92 -43.87
N ARG A 334 -39.68 30.35 -44.53
CA ARG A 334 -39.77 31.25 -45.70
C ARG A 334 -40.43 30.59 -46.91
N LYS A 335 -40.04 29.36 -47.24
CA LYS A 335 -40.54 28.66 -48.43
C LYS A 335 -42.04 28.37 -48.35
N TYR A 336 -42.53 28.04 -47.16
CA TYR A 336 -43.91 27.65 -46.92
C TYR A 336 -44.76 28.78 -46.33
N GLU A 337 -44.20 29.99 -46.16
CA GLU A 337 -44.88 31.17 -45.61
C GLU A 337 -45.51 30.91 -44.23
N VAL A 338 -44.75 30.26 -43.36
CA VAL A 338 -45.15 29.92 -41.98
C VAL A 338 -44.18 30.49 -40.96
N SER A 339 -44.52 30.41 -39.68
CA SER A 339 -43.59 30.79 -38.60
C SER A 339 -42.56 29.68 -38.37
N GLU A 340 -41.38 30.00 -37.83
CA GLU A 340 -40.39 28.98 -37.45
C GLU A 340 -40.94 27.95 -36.45
N ALA A 341 -41.84 28.37 -35.56
CA ALA A 341 -42.50 27.50 -34.60
C ALA A 341 -43.41 26.43 -35.25
N ASP A 342 -43.84 26.67 -36.50
CA ASP A 342 -44.65 25.74 -37.29
C ASP A 342 -43.80 24.63 -37.96
N VAL A 343 -42.46 24.72 -37.90
CA VAL A 343 -41.52 23.75 -38.48
C VAL A 343 -40.98 22.82 -37.40
N GLN A 344 -41.35 21.55 -37.46
CA GLN A 344 -41.02 20.57 -36.42
C GLN A 344 -40.39 19.33 -37.01
N PHE A 345 -39.22 18.96 -36.50
CA PHE A 345 -38.53 17.72 -36.85
C PHE A 345 -39.03 16.62 -35.93
N HIS A 346 -39.39 15.47 -36.48
CA HIS A 346 -39.86 14.32 -35.70
C HIS A 346 -39.69 13.03 -36.49
N ASN A 347 -38.98 12.05 -35.93
CA ASN A 347 -38.86 10.68 -36.44
C ASN A 347 -38.62 10.57 -37.97
N GLY A 348 -37.59 11.24 -38.48
CA GLY A 348 -37.20 11.22 -39.89
C GLY A 348 -38.05 12.11 -40.80
N HIS A 349 -39.00 12.86 -40.24
CA HIS A 349 -39.90 13.75 -40.97
C HIS A 349 -39.78 15.18 -40.47
N VAL A 350 -40.17 16.12 -41.33
CA VAL A 350 -40.32 17.53 -40.98
C VAL A 350 -41.75 17.94 -41.27
N ARG A 351 -42.48 18.28 -40.22
CA ARG A 351 -43.82 18.84 -40.29
C ARG A 351 -43.74 20.35 -40.45
N VAL A 352 -44.44 20.88 -41.44
CA VAL A 352 -44.61 22.32 -41.69
C VAL A 352 -46.11 22.59 -41.73
N ARG A 353 -46.69 22.95 -40.58
CA ARG A 353 -48.16 22.93 -40.34
C ARG A 353 -48.79 21.59 -40.73
N ASP A 354 -49.60 21.57 -41.79
CA ASP A 354 -50.33 20.41 -42.27
C ASP A 354 -49.52 19.57 -43.27
N GLN A 355 -48.37 20.08 -43.74
CA GLN A 355 -47.50 19.35 -44.66
C GLN A 355 -46.48 18.52 -43.90
N ILE A 356 -46.25 17.29 -44.37
CA ILE A 356 -45.23 16.38 -43.84
C ILE A 356 -44.26 16.06 -44.97
N LEU A 357 -42.99 16.40 -44.76
CA LEU A 357 -41.89 16.08 -45.67
C LEU A 357 -41.03 15.01 -45.02
N THR A 358 -40.42 14.13 -45.81
CA THR A 358 -39.29 13.36 -45.31
C THR A 358 -38.11 14.31 -45.09
N PHE A 359 -37.19 13.93 -44.21
CA PHE A 359 -35.96 14.69 -43.98
C PHE A 359 -35.21 14.94 -45.30
N GLU A 360 -35.04 13.91 -46.12
CA GLU A 360 -34.36 13.97 -47.42
C GLU A 360 -35.03 14.95 -48.39
N ALA A 361 -36.36 14.98 -48.41
CA ALA A 361 -37.11 15.90 -49.26
C ALA A 361 -36.83 17.35 -48.85
N LEU A 362 -36.79 17.67 -47.56
CA LEU A 362 -36.41 19.00 -47.10
C LEU A 362 -34.95 19.33 -47.43
N ILE A 363 -34.03 18.38 -47.23
CA ILE A 363 -32.59 18.56 -47.53
C ILE A 363 -32.37 18.85 -49.02
N GLN A 364 -33.02 18.11 -49.91
CA GLN A 364 -32.98 18.37 -51.36
C GLN A 364 -33.48 19.78 -51.70
N GLN A 365 -34.60 20.18 -51.11
CA GLN A 365 -35.14 21.52 -51.32
C GLN A 365 -34.20 22.61 -50.81
N ALA A 366 -33.56 22.40 -49.65
CA ALA A 366 -32.60 23.33 -49.07
C ALA A 366 -31.35 23.47 -49.95
N TYR A 367 -30.87 22.36 -50.54
CA TYR A 367 -29.76 22.37 -51.49
C TYR A 367 -30.05 23.23 -52.73
N PHE A 368 -31.21 23.05 -53.37
CA PHE A 368 -31.60 23.89 -54.52
C PHE A 368 -31.82 25.36 -54.15
N ALA A 369 -32.15 25.63 -52.89
CA ALA A 369 -32.23 26.99 -52.34
C ALA A 369 -30.88 27.53 -51.85
N GLN A 370 -29.76 26.83 -52.12
CA GLN A 370 -28.40 27.23 -51.78
C GLN A 370 -28.18 27.44 -50.27
N VAL A 371 -28.92 26.69 -49.43
CA VAL A 371 -28.74 26.67 -47.98
C VAL A 371 -27.54 25.80 -47.63
N SER A 372 -26.59 26.33 -46.85
CA SER A 372 -25.39 25.58 -46.45
C SER A 372 -25.73 24.46 -45.47
N LEU A 373 -25.49 23.21 -45.90
CA LEU A 373 -25.68 21.96 -45.16
C LEU A 373 -24.41 21.47 -44.43
N SER A 374 -23.47 22.38 -44.20
CA SER A 374 -22.22 22.12 -43.48
C SER A 374 -22.05 23.11 -42.35
N SER A 375 -21.64 22.64 -41.17
CA SER A 375 -21.32 23.51 -40.05
C SER A 375 -20.24 22.93 -39.16
N THR A 376 -19.38 23.81 -38.66
CA THR A 376 -18.57 23.55 -37.48
C THR A 376 -19.38 23.85 -36.23
N GLY A 377 -18.99 23.25 -35.11
CA GLY A 377 -19.48 23.61 -33.78
C GLY A 377 -18.35 23.62 -32.78
N PHE A 378 -18.52 24.40 -31.71
CA PHE A 378 -17.50 24.59 -30.69
C PHE A 378 -18.15 24.71 -29.31
N TYR A 379 -17.47 24.18 -28.30
CA TYR A 379 -17.90 24.31 -26.92
C TYR A 379 -16.71 24.61 -26.01
N LYS A 380 -16.94 25.46 -25.02
CA LYS A 380 -16.03 25.78 -23.92
C LYS A 380 -16.80 25.66 -22.61
N THR A 381 -16.31 24.86 -21.67
CA THR A 381 -16.99 24.69 -20.38
C THR A 381 -16.95 25.99 -19.56
N PRO A 382 -18.09 26.48 -19.04
CA PRO A 382 -18.13 27.71 -18.25
C PRO A 382 -17.71 27.46 -16.78
N LYS A 383 -17.66 28.54 -15.98
CA LYS A 383 -17.48 28.56 -14.51
C LYS A 383 -16.13 28.05 -13.95
N ILE A 384 -15.28 27.41 -14.74
CA ILE A 384 -14.04 26.80 -14.24
C ILE A 384 -12.92 27.83 -14.09
N TYR A 385 -12.33 27.90 -12.91
CA TYR A 385 -11.10 28.66 -12.62
C TYR A 385 -10.42 28.12 -11.36
N TYR A 386 -9.10 28.29 -11.25
CA TYR A 386 -8.37 27.97 -10.03
C TYR A 386 -7.14 28.86 -9.90
N ASP A 387 -7.03 29.58 -8.78
CA ASP A 387 -5.85 30.38 -8.45
C ASP A 387 -4.88 29.53 -7.62
N ARG A 388 -3.78 29.13 -8.26
CA ARG A 388 -2.73 28.33 -7.62
C ARG A 388 -2.01 29.09 -6.49
N SER A 389 -1.90 30.42 -6.58
CA SER A 389 -1.20 31.22 -5.57
C SER A 389 -1.98 31.31 -4.26
N GLN A 390 -3.31 31.29 -4.36
CA GLN A 390 -4.21 31.29 -3.22
C GLN A 390 -4.65 29.88 -2.79
N ALA A 391 -4.41 28.87 -3.64
CA ALA A 391 -4.96 27.52 -3.52
C ALA A 391 -6.49 27.45 -3.48
N ARG A 392 -7.17 28.34 -4.24
CA ARG A 392 -8.63 28.56 -4.17
C ARG A 392 -9.27 28.61 -5.56
N GLY A 393 -10.47 28.04 -5.70
CA GLY A 393 -11.32 28.29 -6.87
C GLY A 393 -12.38 27.21 -7.13
N ARG A 394 -12.85 27.15 -8.37
CA ARG A 394 -13.80 26.16 -8.90
C ARG A 394 -13.13 25.34 -10.01
N PRO A 395 -12.25 24.38 -9.70
CA PRO A 395 -11.57 23.56 -10.70
C PRO A 395 -12.52 22.61 -11.46
N PHE A 396 -13.68 22.29 -10.89
CA PHE A 396 -14.63 21.34 -11.49
C PHE A 396 -15.96 21.99 -11.83
N TYR A 397 -16.55 21.58 -12.95
CA TYR A 397 -17.84 22.10 -13.40
C TYR A 397 -18.99 21.57 -12.54
N TYR A 398 -18.98 20.26 -12.29
CA TYR A 398 -19.89 19.54 -11.39
C TYR A 398 -19.17 18.33 -10.75
N PHE A 399 -19.85 17.65 -9.83
CA PHE A 399 -19.40 16.39 -9.24
C PHE A 399 -20.27 15.21 -9.69
N ALA A 400 -19.63 14.11 -10.06
CA ALA A 400 -20.26 12.80 -10.22
C ALA A 400 -20.22 12.05 -8.89
N PHE A 401 -21.32 11.40 -8.53
CA PHE A 401 -21.46 10.67 -7.27
C PHE A 401 -21.62 9.17 -7.52
N GLY A 402 -21.24 8.37 -6.53
CA GLY A 402 -21.44 6.93 -6.56
C GLY A 402 -21.28 6.31 -5.18
N ALA A 403 -21.70 5.06 -5.03
CA ALA A 403 -21.39 4.25 -3.88
C ALA A 403 -21.32 2.76 -4.28
N ALA A 404 -20.48 1.99 -3.59
CA ALA A 404 -20.37 0.56 -3.78
C ALA A 404 -20.33 -0.16 -2.42
N CYS A 405 -21.06 -1.27 -2.31
CA CYS A 405 -21.08 -2.17 -1.17
C CYS A 405 -20.48 -3.51 -1.60
N CYS A 406 -19.33 -3.88 -1.04
CA CYS A 406 -18.57 -5.07 -1.42
C CYS A 406 -18.47 -6.06 -0.24
N GLU A 407 -18.74 -7.34 -0.49
CA GLU A 407 -18.47 -8.44 0.44
C GLU A 407 -17.42 -9.39 -0.11
N VAL A 408 -16.51 -9.77 0.76
CA VAL A 408 -15.40 -10.68 0.47
C VAL A 408 -15.36 -11.82 1.47
N ILE A 409 -14.69 -12.90 1.09
CA ILE A 409 -14.24 -13.95 2.01
C ILE A 409 -12.73 -14.13 1.85
N VAL A 410 -12.03 -14.15 2.98
CA VAL A 410 -10.58 -14.27 3.10
C VAL A 410 -10.23 -15.58 3.78
N ASP A 411 -9.31 -16.35 3.20
CA ASP A 411 -8.62 -17.44 3.86
C ASP A 411 -7.45 -16.89 4.68
N THR A 412 -7.55 -16.99 6.01
CA THR A 412 -6.55 -16.43 6.92
C THR A 412 -5.29 -17.29 7.07
N LEU A 413 -5.20 -18.45 6.40
CA LEU A 413 -3.99 -19.28 6.36
C LEU A 413 -3.09 -18.92 5.18
N THR A 414 -3.66 -18.47 4.07
CA THR A 414 -2.95 -18.19 2.82
C THR A 414 -3.01 -16.72 2.41
N GLY A 415 -3.97 -15.97 2.94
CA GLY A 415 -4.30 -14.61 2.53
C GLY A 415 -5.11 -14.53 1.23
N GLU A 416 -5.43 -15.66 0.61
CA GLU A 416 -6.27 -15.70 -0.59
C GLU A 416 -7.70 -15.25 -0.30
N TYR A 417 -8.40 -14.68 -1.29
CA TYR A 417 -9.76 -14.22 -1.11
C TYR A 417 -10.61 -14.32 -2.38
N LYS A 418 -11.93 -14.23 -2.19
CA LYS A 418 -12.91 -14.12 -3.27
C LYS A 418 -13.89 -12.98 -3.01
N MET A 419 -14.27 -12.30 -4.10
CA MET A 419 -15.34 -11.32 -4.13
C MET A 419 -16.68 -12.05 -4.21
N LEU A 420 -17.50 -11.96 -3.17
CA LEU A 420 -18.77 -12.69 -3.09
C LEU A 420 -19.89 -11.90 -3.77
N ARG A 421 -20.09 -10.65 -3.38
CA ARG A 421 -21.16 -9.80 -3.90
C ARG A 421 -20.72 -8.34 -3.90
N THR A 422 -21.03 -7.63 -4.97
CA THR A 422 -20.86 -6.18 -5.07
C THR A 422 -22.15 -5.53 -5.58
N ASP A 423 -22.67 -4.58 -4.82
CA ASP A 423 -23.82 -3.75 -5.20
C ASP A 423 -23.33 -2.31 -5.46
N ILE A 424 -23.69 -1.73 -6.62
CA ILE A 424 -23.24 -0.40 -7.04
C ILE A 424 -24.44 0.47 -7.39
N LEU A 425 -24.44 1.70 -6.88
CA LEU A 425 -25.34 2.78 -7.31
C LEU A 425 -24.50 3.96 -7.81
N HIS A 426 -24.69 4.39 -9.06
CA HIS A 426 -23.88 5.44 -9.69
C HIS A 426 -24.71 6.53 -10.36
N ASP A 427 -24.33 7.80 -10.13
CA ASP A 427 -25.00 8.96 -10.71
C ASP A 427 -24.35 9.36 -12.04
N VAL A 428 -25.11 9.21 -13.11
CA VAL A 428 -24.73 9.55 -14.49
C VAL A 428 -25.58 10.68 -15.08
N GLY A 429 -26.31 11.41 -14.25
CA GLY A 429 -27.28 12.40 -14.71
C GLY A 429 -28.34 11.78 -15.64
N ALA A 430 -28.81 12.55 -16.62
CA ALA A 430 -29.61 12.02 -17.71
C ALA A 430 -28.69 11.31 -18.71
N SER A 431 -28.41 10.04 -18.46
CA SER A 431 -27.54 9.19 -19.27
C SER A 431 -27.86 9.32 -20.77
N LEU A 432 -26.83 9.56 -21.59
CA LEU A 432 -26.93 9.53 -23.05
C LEU A 432 -27.19 8.12 -23.58
N ASN A 433 -26.63 7.10 -22.91
CA ASN A 433 -26.79 5.70 -23.31
C ASN A 433 -26.59 4.78 -22.09
N PRO A 434 -27.69 4.30 -21.47
CA PRO A 434 -27.60 3.54 -20.23
C PRO A 434 -26.80 2.24 -20.36
N ALA A 435 -26.87 1.56 -21.51
CA ALA A 435 -26.14 0.32 -21.74
C ALA A 435 -24.61 0.54 -21.75
N ILE A 436 -24.16 1.64 -22.37
CA ILE A 436 -22.74 2.02 -22.37
C ILE A 436 -22.32 2.47 -20.97
N ASP A 437 -23.17 3.22 -20.26
CA ASP A 437 -22.86 3.75 -18.94
C ASP A 437 -22.74 2.63 -17.89
N ILE A 438 -23.64 1.64 -17.91
CA ILE A 438 -23.53 0.43 -17.08
C ILE A 438 -22.21 -0.30 -17.35
N GLY A 439 -21.86 -0.52 -18.62
CA GLY A 439 -20.59 -1.17 -18.96
C GLY A 439 -19.35 -0.37 -18.54
N GLN A 440 -19.42 0.98 -18.54
CA GLN A 440 -18.36 1.83 -18.00
C GLN A 440 -18.22 1.71 -16.49
N VAL A 441 -19.36 1.58 -15.78
CA VAL A 441 -19.38 1.37 -14.32
C VAL A 441 -18.79 0.01 -13.96
N GLU A 442 -19.25 -1.06 -14.61
CA GLU A 442 -18.73 -2.43 -14.41
C GLU A 442 -17.22 -2.49 -14.68
N GLY A 443 -16.79 -2.05 -15.86
CA GLY A 443 -15.37 -2.06 -16.22
C GLY A 443 -14.52 -1.11 -15.37
N GLY A 444 -15.09 0.00 -14.91
CA GLY A 444 -14.44 0.91 -13.96
C GLY A 444 -14.19 0.28 -12.61
N PHE A 445 -15.24 -0.31 -12.03
CA PHE A 445 -15.16 -1.01 -10.74
C PHE A 445 -14.13 -2.15 -10.79
N VAL A 446 -14.19 -3.03 -11.80
CA VAL A 446 -13.28 -4.18 -11.89
C VAL A 446 -11.82 -3.73 -12.05
N GLN A 447 -11.57 -2.67 -12.82
CA GLN A 447 -10.22 -2.12 -12.97
C GLN A 447 -9.71 -1.48 -11.66
N GLY A 448 -10.59 -0.81 -10.90
CA GLY A 448 -10.27 -0.25 -9.58
C GLY A 448 -10.02 -1.33 -8.53
N MET A 449 -10.83 -2.39 -8.55
CA MET A 449 -10.65 -3.59 -7.73
C MET A 449 -9.29 -4.23 -8.02
N GLY A 450 -8.97 -4.49 -9.30
CA GLY A 450 -7.68 -5.06 -9.70
C GLY A 450 -6.48 -4.26 -9.20
N TRP A 451 -6.54 -2.93 -9.35
CA TRP A 451 -5.51 -2.01 -8.86
C TRP A 451 -5.24 -2.15 -7.35
N LEU A 452 -6.27 -2.35 -6.53
CA LEU A 452 -6.12 -2.40 -5.07
C LEU A 452 -5.95 -3.81 -4.51
N THR A 453 -5.94 -4.85 -5.36
CA THR A 453 -5.96 -6.25 -4.94
C THR A 453 -4.77 -7.05 -5.49
N MET A 454 -4.58 -7.08 -6.81
CA MET A 454 -3.69 -8.05 -7.46
C MET A 454 -2.69 -7.46 -8.45
N GLU A 455 -2.94 -6.24 -8.95
CA GLU A 455 -2.08 -5.60 -9.93
C GLU A 455 -0.81 -5.02 -9.28
N GLU A 456 0.27 -5.81 -9.26
CA GLU A 456 1.52 -5.42 -8.58
C GLU A 456 2.69 -5.12 -9.55
N LEU A 457 3.28 -3.94 -9.38
CA LEU A 457 4.52 -3.56 -10.04
C LEU A 457 5.72 -3.79 -9.12
N VAL A 458 6.67 -4.63 -9.55
CA VAL A 458 7.86 -4.97 -8.77
C VAL A 458 9.11 -4.56 -9.52
N TRP A 459 10.00 -3.85 -8.85
CA TRP A 459 11.33 -3.50 -9.33
C TRP A 459 12.40 -4.20 -8.50
N ASN A 460 13.50 -4.61 -9.13
CA ASN A 460 14.66 -5.10 -8.38
C ASN A 460 15.50 -3.94 -7.82
N SER A 461 16.53 -4.27 -7.04
CA SER A 461 17.45 -3.30 -6.43
C SER A 461 18.21 -2.39 -7.40
N LYS A 462 18.22 -2.70 -8.70
CA LYS A 462 18.82 -1.88 -9.77
C LYS A 462 17.79 -1.01 -10.51
N GLY A 463 16.53 -0.99 -10.05
CA GLY A 463 15.46 -0.24 -10.70
C GLY A 463 14.93 -0.88 -11.99
N LYS A 464 15.22 -2.16 -12.27
CA LYS A 464 14.64 -2.88 -13.41
C LYS A 464 13.27 -3.43 -13.03
N LEU A 465 12.26 -3.16 -13.86
CA LEU A 465 10.93 -3.72 -13.72
C LEU A 465 10.95 -5.24 -13.95
N MET A 466 10.52 -6.00 -12.95
CA MET A 466 10.44 -7.46 -12.96
C MET A 466 9.08 -7.95 -13.46
N THR A 467 7.99 -7.25 -13.13
CA THR A 467 6.64 -7.56 -13.62
C THR A 467 6.38 -6.90 -14.98
N ASN A 468 7.09 -7.37 -16.01
CA ASN A 468 7.14 -6.76 -17.35
C ASN A 468 6.28 -7.48 -18.42
N GLY A 469 5.33 -8.32 -18.00
CA GLY A 469 4.38 -8.97 -18.89
C GLY A 469 3.23 -9.65 -18.15
N PRO A 470 2.21 -10.16 -18.87
CA PRO A 470 1.00 -10.76 -18.27
C PRO A 470 1.26 -12.04 -17.45
N ALA A 471 2.40 -12.69 -17.71
CA ALA A 471 2.84 -13.82 -16.90
C ALA A 471 3.16 -13.41 -15.45
N SER A 472 3.60 -12.17 -15.24
CA SER A 472 4.09 -11.63 -13.96
C SER A 472 3.23 -10.49 -13.40
N TYR A 473 2.52 -9.73 -14.24
CA TYR A 473 1.60 -8.66 -13.85
C TYR A 473 0.17 -9.17 -14.06
N LYS A 474 -0.61 -9.27 -12.98
CA LYS A 474 -1.93 -9.92 -12.99
C LYS A 474 -3.04 -8.87 -12.93
N ILE A 475 -3.70 -8.69 -14.07
CA ILE A 475 -5.00 -8.00 -14.13
C ILE A 475 -6.11 -8.96 -13.73
N PRO A 476 -7.29 -8.46 -13.31
CA PRO A 476 -8.45 -9.32 -13.04
C PRO A 476 -8.81 -10.21 -14.23
N ALA A 477 -8.97 -11.49 -13.96
CA ALA A 477 -9.52 -12.50 -14.85
C ALA A 477 -11.00 -12.78 -14.52
N VAL A 478 -11.63 -13.67 -15.29
CA VAL A 478 -13.05 -14.03 -15.11
C VAL A 478 -13.33 -14.58 -13.71
N ALA A 479 -12.39 -15.33 -13.12
CA ALA A 479 -12.54 -15.92 -11.80
C ALA A 479 -12.43 -14.90 -10.64
N ASP A 480 -11.92 -13.71 -10.93
CA ASP A 480 -11.72 -12.64 -9.93
C ASP A 480 -12.92 -11.70 -9.84
N MET A 481 -13.86 -11.82 -10.79
CA MET A 481 -15.11 -11.06 -10.78
C MET A 481 -15.93 -11.37 -9.52
N PRO A 482 -16.65 -10.39 -8.95
CA PRO A 482 -17.67 -10.68 -7.95
C PRO A 482 -18.65 -11.72 -8.47
N LEU A 483 -18.95 -12.75 -7.67
CA LEU A 483 -19.88 -13.81 -8.07
C LEU A 483 -21.30 -13.26 -8.32
N ASP A 484 -21.66 -12.20 -7.62
CA ASP A 484 -22.88 -11.41 -7.81
C ASP A 484 -22.51 -9.93 -7.95
N LEU A 485 -22.54 -9.40 -9.18
CA LEU A 485 -22.27 -7.99 -9.49
C LEU A 485 -23.58 -7.31 -9.92
N ARG A 486 -24.03 -6.34 -9.14
CA ARG A 486 -25.26 -5.58 -9.40
C ARG A 486 -24.95 -4.12 -9.59
N VAL A 487 -25.30 -3.58 -10.75
CA VAL A 487 -25.11 -2.17 -11.08
C VAL A 487 -26.46 -1.52 -11.34
N LYS A 488 -26.73 -0.43 -10.62
CA LYS A 488 -27.88 0.44 -10.83
C LYS A 488 -27.41 1.87 -11.09
N LEU A 489 -28.06 2.54 -12.05
CA LEU A 489 -27.88 3.96 -12.28
C LEU A 489 -28.93 4.75 -11.49
N VAL A 490 -28.57 5.92 -10.97
CA VAL A 490 -29.54 6.80 -10.31
C VAL A 490 -30.58 7.27 -11.34
N GLU A 491 -31.84 6.95 -11.10
CA GLU A 491 -32.93 7.26 -12.02
C GLU A 491 -33.48 8.68 -11.84
N ASN A 492 -34.08 9.25 -12.90
CA ASN A 492 -34.82 10.51 -12.86
C ASN A 492 -34.04 11.73 -12.31
N ARG A 493 -32.71 11.74 -12.48
CA ARG A 493 -31.86 12.85 -12.04
C ARG A 493 -31.12 13.45 -13.23
N LYS A 494 -31.54 14.65 -13.65
CA LYS A 494 -30.79 15.47 -14.63
C LYS A 494 -29.61 16.15 -13.94
N ASN A 495 -28.48 16.28 -14.63
CA ASN A 495 -27.42 17.17 -14.20
C ASN A 495 -27.94 18.61 -14.16
N PRO A 496 -27.82 19.32 -13.02
CA PRO A 496 -28.27 20.72 -12.92
C PRO A 496 -27.49 21.66 -13.84
N GLU A 497 -26.26 21.30 -14.19
CA GLU A 497 -25.46 22.03 -15.16
C GLU A 497 -25.89 21.72 -16.61
N ASP A 498 -25.76 22.71 -17.51
CA ASP A 498 -26.02 22.59 -18.97
C ASP A 498 -24.90 21.83 -19.69
N THR A 499 -24.77 20.57 -19.29
CA THR A 499 -24.06 19.52 -20.03
C THR A 499 -24.93 19.00 -21.17
N VAL A 500 -24.33 18.28 -22.12
CA VAL A 500 -25.08 17.71 -23.25
C VAL A 500 -26.24 16.86 -22.73
N PHE A 501 -27.46 17.27 -23.03
CA PHE A 501 -28.71 16.68 -22.52
C PHE A 501 -28.77 16.44 -21.01
N HIS A 502 -28.06 17.23 -20.20
CA HIS A 502 -27.97 17.08 -18.75
C HIS A 502 -27.41 15.72 -18.27
N SER A 503 -26.51 15.11 -19.06
CA SER A 503 -25.76 13.91 -18.64
C SER A 503 -24.65 14.23 -17.63
N LYS A 504 -24.11 13.21 -16.97
CA LYS A 504 -22.85 13.30 -16.23
C LYS A 504 -21.84 12.31 -16.79
N ALA A 505 -20.57 12.65 -16.62
CA ALA A 505 -19.45 11.84 -17.04
C ALA A 505 -19.31 10.58 -16.18
N VAL A 506 -19.18 9.43 -16.85
CA VAL A 506 -19.04 8.09 -16.22
C VAL A 506 -17.68 7.43 -16.49
N GLY A 507 -16.79 8.11 -17.22
CA GLY A 507 -15.52 7.54 -17.67
C GLY A 507 -14.63 7.12 -16.50
N GLU A 508 -14.22 8.05 -15.65
CA GLU A 508 -13.33 7.79 -14.51
C GLU A 508 -14.02 7.54 -13.16
N PRO A 509 -15.13 8.22 -12.79
CA PRO A 509 -15.68 8.13 -11.43
C PRO A 509 -15.92 6.69 -10.93
N PRO A 510 -16.41 5.74 -11.73
CA PRO A 510 -16.63 4.38 -11.26
C PRO A 510 -15.36 3.60 -10.89
N PHE A 511 -14.17 4.06 -11.32
CA PHE A 511 -12.91 3.43 -10.92
C PHE A 511 -12.71 3.46 -9.40
N MET A 512 -13.19 4.51 -8.72
CA MET A 512 -13.04 4.68 -7.27
C MET A 512 -13.91 3.72 -6.47
N LEU A 513 -14.97 3.18 -7.07
CA LEU A 513 -15.85 2.21 -6.42
C LEU A 513 -15.09 0.93 -6.03
N GLY A 514 -13.96 0.64 -6.69
CA GLY A 514 -13.07 -0.45 -6.33
C GLY A 514 -12.47 -0.31 -4.92
N ILE A 515 -12.45 0.88 -4.31
CA ILE A 515 -11.96 1.09 -2.93
C ILE A 515 -12.79 0.27 -1.93
N ALA A 516 -14.09 0.06 -2.19
CA ALA A 516 -14.93 -0.81 -1.37
C ALA A 516 -14.36 -2.23 -1.24
N SER A 517 -13.72 -2.77 -2.28
CA SER A 517 -13.13 -4.12 -2.24
C SER A 517 -11.93 -4.18 -1.28
N TRP A 518 -11.09 -3.14 -1.28
CA TRP A 518 -9.94 -3.04 -0.38
C TRP A 518 -10.38 -2.86 1.07
N CYS A 519 -11.34 -1.96 1.33
CA CYS A 519 -11.92 -1.79 2.67
C CYS A 519 -12.60 -3.07 3.18
N ALA A 520 -13.31 -3.82 2.32
CA ALA A 520 -13.95 -5.08 2.69
C ALA A 520 -12.92 -6.16 3.06
N ILE A 521 -11.79 -6.25 2.36
CA ILE A 521 -10.67 -7.14 2.73
C ILE A 521 -10.12 -6.76 4.11
N LYS A 522 -9.88 -5.47 4.34
CA LYS A 522 -9.38 -4.98 5.63
C LYS A 522 -10.40 -5.20 6.75
N ASP A 523 -11.69 -5.08 6.48
CA ASP A 523 -12.75 -5.42 7.44
C ASP A 523 -12.76 -6.91 7.79
N ALA A 524 -12.58 -7.80 6.81
CA ALA A 524 -12.46 -9.24 7.05
C ALA A 524 -11.27 -9.57 7.96
N VAL A 525 -10.10 -8.96 7.68
CA VAL A 525 -8.88 -9.16 8.47
C VAL A 525 -9.03 -8.56 9.88
N ALA A 526 -9.63 -7.38 10.01
CA ALA A 526 -9.86 -6.73 11.31
C ALA A 526 -10.74 -7.56 12.26
N SER A 527 -11.59 -8.45 11.73
CA SER A 527 -12.37 -9.39 12.55
C SER A 527 -11.49 -10.30 13.42
N LEU A 528 -10.23 -10.55 13.04
CA LEU A 528 -9.27 -11.31 13.83
C LEU A 528 -8.75 -10.55 15.05
N GLY A 529 -8.87 -9.22 15.06
CA GLY A 529 -8.54 -8.33 16.17
C GLY A 529 -9.79 -7.69 16.78
N ASP A 530 -10.91 -8.41 16.76
CA ASP A 530 -12.21 -8.01 17.32
C ASP A 530 -12.68 -6.61 16.86
N TYR A 531 -12.30 -6.22 15.63
CA TYR A 531 -12.60 -4.92 14.99
C TYR A 531 -12.07 -3.68 15.74
N ARG A 532 -11.07 -3.85 16.61
CA ARG A 532 -10.46 -2.75 17.39
C ARG A 532 -9.21 -2.14 16.76
N HIS A 533 -8.59 -2.87 15.84
CA HIS A 533 -7.31 -2.49 15.24
C HIS A 533 -7.42 -2.39 13.72
N GLN A 534 -6.80 -1.36 13.15
CA GLN A 534 -6.67 -1.20 11.71
C GLN A 534 -5.58 -2.15 11.17
N PRO A 535 -5.89 -3.08 10.24
CA PRO A 535 -4.88 -3.91 9.60
C PRO A 535 -3.95 -3.07 8.72
N LYS A 536 -2.64 -3.26 8.87
CA LYS A 536 -1.61 -2.62 8.05
C LYS A 536 -1.47 -3.33 6.71
N ILE A 537 -2.48 -3.18 5.88
CA ILE A 537 -2.53 -3.72 4.52
C ILE A 537 -2.49 -2.55 3.54
N ASP A 538 -1.31 -2.33 2.95
CA ASP A 538 -1.12 -1.36 1.89
C ASP A 538 -1.72 -1.84 0.57
N ALA A 539 -1.97 -0.90 -0.35
CA ALA A 539 -2.37 -1.23 -1.71
C ALA A 539 -1.13 -1.61 -2.58
N PRO A 540 -1.22 -2.65 -3.43
CA PRO A 540 -2.34 -3.59 -3.57
C PRO A 540 -2.37 -4.62 -2.45
N ALA A 541 -3.57 -4.95 -1.95
CA ALA A 541 -3.83 -6.00 -0.96
C ALA A 541 -3.70 -7.40 -1.58
N THR A 542 -2.48 -7.73 -2.00
CA THR A 542 -2.14 -9.07 -2.50
C THR A 542 -2.35 -10.11 -1.39
N PRO A 543 -2.53 -11.40 -1.74
CA PRO A 543 -2.65 -12.45 -0.74
C PRO A 543 -1.53 -12.44 0.31
N GLU A 544 -0.29 -12.15 -0.10
CA GLU A 544 0.86 -11.97 0.81
C GLU A 544 0.63 -10.87 1.85
N ARG A 545 0.24 -9.65 1.42
CA ARG A 545 -0.03 -8.54 2.35
C ARG A 545 -1.25 -8.79 3.23
N VAL A 546 -2.26 -9.48 2.70
CA VAL A 546 -3.45 -9.89 3.48
C VAL A 546 -3.06 -10.88 4.57
N LEU A 547 -2.21 -11.88 4.25
CA LEU A 547 -1.70 -12.84 5.22
C LEU A 547 -0.91 -12.16 6.34
N TRP A 548 -0.01 -11.22 6.00
CA TRP A 548 0.72 -10.43 7.00
C TRP A 548 -0.23 -9.61 7.89
N GLY A 549 -1.29 -9.04 7.30
CA GLY A 549 -2.35 -8.38 8.06
C GLY A 549 -3.06 -9.34 9.04
N CYS A 550 -3.34 -10.58 8.62
CA CYS A 550 -3.92 -11.59 9.50
C CYS A 550 -2.99 -11.95 10.67
N GLU A 551 -1.69 -12.13 10.41
CA GLU A 551 -0.68 -12.39 11.44
C GLU A 551 -0.57 -11.23 12.42
N GLN A 552 -0.55 -9.99 11.92
CA GLN A 552 -0.54 -8.78 12.72
C GLN A 552 -1.75 -8.75 13.68
N MET A 553 -2.96 -9.01 13.19
CA MET A 553 -4.17 -8.98 14.03
C MET A 553 -4.15 -10.08 15.11
N ARG A 554 -3.64 -11.28 14.80
CA ARG A 554 -3.49 -12.36 15.79
C ARG A 554 -2.52 -11.99 16.91
N GLN A 555 -1.42 -11.33 16.56
CA GLN A 555 -0.44 -10.84 17.54
C GLN A 555 -1.07 -9.78 18.47
N LEU A 556 -1.76 -8.79 17.91
CA LEU A 556 -2.43 -7.74 18.69
C LEU A 556 -3.51 -8.31 19.62
N ARG A 557 -4.33 -9.25 19.14
CA ARG A 557 -5.35 -9.91 19.98
C ARG A 557 -4.75 -10.66 21.17
N THR A 558 -3.58 -11.27 20.98
CA THR A 558 -2.86 -11.96 22.07
C THR A 558 -2.33 -10.95 23.09
N ALA A 559 -1.82 -9.81 22.63
CA ALA A 559 -1.37 -8.71 23.48
C ALA A 559 -2.52 -8.10 24.28
N ASP A 560 -3.66 -7.81 23.65
CA ASP A 560 -4.84 -7.23 24.31
C ASP A 560 -5.39 -8.16 25.41
N ARG A 561 -5.46 -9.48 25.14
CA ARG A 561 -5.86 -10.46 26.15
C ARG A 561 -4.89 -10.49 27.34
N SER A 562 -3.60 -10.37 27.08
CA SER A 562 -2.59 -10.30 28.14
C SER A 562 -2.67 -9.00 28.96
N HIS A 563 -3.09 -7.88 28.36
CA HIS A 563 -3.29 -6.60 29.05
C HIS A 563 -4.60 -6.57 29.84
N ALA A 564 -5.70 -7.10 29.29
CA ALA A 564 -6.97 -7.24 30.00
C ALA A 564 -6.82 -8.16 31.24
N GLN A 565 -6.05 -9.25 31.12
CA GLN A 565 -5.72 -10.10 32.27
C GLN A 565 -4.84 -9.41 33.31
N ARG A 566 -4.00 -8.43 32.95
CA ARG A 566 -3.21 -7.63 33.92
C ARG A 566 -4.01 -6.51 34.59
N GLY A 567 -5.11 -6.05 33.98
CA GLY A 567 -5.96 -4.99 34.53
C GLY A 567 -6.89 -5.45 35.66
N ASP A 568 -7.27 -6.72 35.66
CA ASP A 568 -8.12 -7.33 36.70
C ASP A 568 -7.34 -8.03 37.83
N ASP A 569 -6.01 -8.18 37.69
CA ASP A 569 -5.16 -8.86 38.67
C ASP A 569 -4.30 -7.89 39.50
N LEU A 570 -4.94 -7.05 40.31
CA LEU A 570 -4.37 -6.70 41.62
C LEU A 570 -4.65 -7.86 42.57
N ASN A 571 -3.66 -8.75 42.67
CA ASN A 571 -3.59 -9.99 43.45
C ASN A 571 -4.11 -11.27 42.78
N VAL A 572 -3.49 -11.70 41.68
CA VAL A 572 -3.31 -13.15 41.42
C VAL A 572 -1.93 -13.38 40.78
N GLU A 573 -1.08 -14.19 41.42
CA GLU A 573 0.11 -14.76 40.78
C GLU A 573 -0.34 -15.62 39.58
N VAL A 574 -0.11 -15.14 38.35
CA VAL A 574 -0.30 -15.96 37.14
C VAL A 574 0.70 -17.11 37.17
N THR A 575 0.19 -18.31 37.48
CA THR A 575 0.91 -19.56 37.33
C THR A 575 1.04 -19.88 35.84
N MET A 576 2.20 -19.57 35.24
CA MET A 576 2.56 -19.96 33.87
C MET A 576 2.75 -21.48 33.80
N ASN A 577 1.74 -22.22 33.31
CA ASN A 577 1.78 -23.71 33.31
C ASN A 577 1.83 -24.38 31.93
N ASP A 578 1.79 -23.66 30.80
CA ASP A 578 1.86 -24.26 29.44
C ASP A 578 3.30 -24.33 28.89
N TRP A 579 3.64 -25.45 28.26
CA TRP A 579 4.99 -25.74 27.76
C TRP A 579 5.46 -24.80 26.64
N ILE A 580 4.57 -24.28 25.78
CA ILE A 580 4.94 -23.36 24.68
C ILE A 580 5.40 -22.03 25.25
N SER A 581 4.60 -21.49 26.18
CA SER A 581 4.89 -20.22 26.85
C SER A 581 6.18 -20.32 27.69
N ALA A 582 6.37 -21.44 28.39
CA ALA A 582 7.59 -21.70 29.14
C ALA A 582 8.83 -21.81 28.24
N LEU A 583 8.73 -22.52 27.12
CA LEU A 583 9.84 -22.66 26.17
C LEU A 583 10.24 -21.30 25.58
N ALA A 584 9.26 -20.47 25.20
CA ALA A 584 9.51 -19.12 24.69
C ALA A 584 10.14 -18.19 25.74
N ASP A 585 9.68 -18.24 27.00
CA ASP A 585 10.26 -17.46 28.11
C ASP A 585 11.71 -17.90 28.41
N LEU A 586 11.98 -19.21 28.48
CA LEU A 586 13.32 -19.75 28.70
C LEU A 586 14.27 -19.37 27.55
N GLN A 587 13.81 -19.48 26.30
CA GLN A 587 14.56 -18.98 25.14
C GLN A 587 14.80 -17.47 25.23
N ASN A 588 13.81 -16.68 25.61
CA ASN A 588 13.94 -15.24 25.81
C ASN A 588 14.84 -14.85 26.98
N ARG A 589 15.07 -15.74 27.95
CA ARG A 589 16.03 -15.53 29.05
C ARG A 589 17.43 -16.09 28.76
N GLY A 590 17.57 -16.91 27.71
CA GLY A 590 18.81 -17.63 27.42
C GLY A 590 19.06 -18.77 28.40
N GLU A 591 18.02 -19.27 29.07
CA GLU A 591 18.09 -20.38 30.01
C GLU A 591 17.99 -21.70 29.22
N PRO A 592 19.02 -22.57 29.23
CA PRO A 592 18.96 -23.84 28.52
C PRO A 592 17.91 -24.76 29.16
N CYS A 593 17.17 -25.48 28.33
CA CYS A 593 16.14 -26.41 28.77
C CYS A 593 16.08 -27.64 27.85
N VAL A 594 15.33 -28.65 28.24
CA VAL A 594 15.08 -29.86 27.44
C VAL A 594 13.57 -29.98 27.27
N LEU A 595 13.13 -30.04 26.01
CA LEU A 595 11.75 -30.39 25.66
C LEU A 595 11.64 -31.91 25.65
N VAL A 596 10.73 -32.46 26.45
CA VAL A 596 10.46 -33.89 26.51
C VAL A 596 9.11 -34.15 25.86
N THR A 597 9.06 -35.08 24.89
CA THR A 597 7.86 -35.43 24.14
C THR A 597 7.59 -36.93 24.22
N ILE A 598 6.36 -37.35 24.51
CA ILE A 598 5.93 -38.74 24.27
C ILE A 598 5.75 -38.91 22.77
N ILE A 599 6.57 -39.74 22.12
CA ILE A 599 6.49 -39.96 20.67
C ILE A 599 5.78 -41.26 20.27
N GLU A 600 5.80 -42.26 21.16
CA GLU A 600 5.11 -43.54 20.96
C GLU A 600 4.50 -44.03 22.25
N GLU A 601 3.34 -44.69 22.14
CA GLU A 601 2.66 -45.36 23.23
C GLU A 601 2.16 -46.75 22.81
N LEU A 602 2.25 -47.72 23.74
CA LEU A 602 1.78 -49.08 23.55
C LEU A 602 1.05 -49.53 24.82
N GLY A 603 -0.22 -49.92 24.70
CA GLY A 603 -1.04 -50.35 25.84
C GLY A 603 -1.53 -49.18 26.71
N SER A 604 -1.72 -49.41 28.01
CA SER A 604 -2.20 -48.36 28.94
C SER A 604 -1.05 -47.46 29.39
N THR A 605 -1.07 -46.20 28.96
CA THR A 605 -0.08 -45.16 29.26
C THR A 605 -0.73 -43.99 30.02
N PRO A 606 0.04 -43.17 30.76
CA PRO A 606 -0.53 -42.07 31.55
C PRO A 606 -1.07 -40.91 30.72
N ARG A 607 -0.50 -40.71 29.53
CA ARG A 607 -0.84 -39.65 28.56
C ARG A 607 -0.53 -40.14 27.14
N ASN A 608 -1.21 -39.53 26.18
CA ASN A 608 -1.11 -39.90 24.77
C ASN A 608 0.18 -39.38 24.11
N ALA A 609 0.57 -40.01 23.00
CA ALA A 609 1.60 -39.48 22.11
C ALA A 609 1.30 -38.02 21.72
N GLY A 610 2.32 -37.17 21.74
CA GLY A 610 2.21 -35.72 21.54
C GLY A 610 2.18 -34.90 22.84
N SER A 611 2.03 -35.53 24.01
CA SER A 611 2.16 -34.85 25.31
C SER A 611 3.60 -34.39 25.55
N LYS A 612 3.75 -33.18 26.09
CA LYS A 612 5.04 -32.49 26.23
C LYS A 612 5.24 -31.92 27.63
N MET A 613 6.49 -31.85 28.05
CA MET A 613 6.92 -31.09 29.23
C MET A 613 8.25 -30.40 28.92
N VAL A 614 8.53 -29.28 29.59
CA VAL A 614 9.81 -28.57 29.49
C VAL A 614 10.53 -28.65 30.82
N VAL A 615 11.79 -29.08 30.78
CA VAL A 615 12.65 -29.18 31.97
C VAL A 615 13.82 -28.22 31.84
N SER A 616 13.93 -27.28 32.76
CA SER A 616 15.13 -26.44 32.95
C SER A 616 15.96 -26.97 34.13
N ALA A 617 17.11 -26.35 34.40
CA ALA A 617 17.93 -26.71 35.56
C ALA A 617 17.18 -26.55 36.88
N ALA A 618 16.35 -25.50 37.02
CA ALA A 618 15.68 -25.15 38.26
C ALA A 618 14.18 -25.51 38.29
N ARG A 619 13.52 -25.50 37.12
CA ARG A 619 12.05 -25.55 37.01
C ARG A 619 11.58 -26.58 35.98
N THR A 620 10.37 -27.07 36.16
CA THR A 620 9.68 -27.95 35.22
C THR A 620 8.33 -27.34 34.88
N PHE A 621 7.94 -27.40 33.61
CA PHE A 621 6.71 -26.82 33.09
C PHE A 621 5.93 -27.88 32.31
N ASP A 622 4.61 -27.91 32.53
CA ASP A 622 3.69 -28.94 32.02
C ASP A 622 4.04 -30.38 32.46
N THR A 623 3.26 -31.37 32.01
CA THR A 623 3.29 -32.75 32.49
C THR A 623 3.12 -33.75 31.37
N ILE A 624 3.99 -34.76 31.31
CA ILE A 624 3.79 -35.96 30.46
C ILE A 624 3.03 -37.07 31.21
N GLY A 625 2.68 -36.84 32.48
CA GLY A 625 1.92 -37.73 33.35
C GLY A 625 2.71 -38.97 33.80
N GLY A 626 2.18 -39.67 34.80
CA GLY A 626 2.73 -40.96 35.24
C GLY A 626 3.74 -40.89 36.38
N GLY A 627 3.90 -39.76 37.07
CA GLY A 627 4.57 -39.64 38.37
C GLY A 627 6.03 -40.12 38.40
N HIS A 628 6.26 -41.42 38.49
CA HIS A 628 7.60 -42.01 38.43
C HIS A 628 8.24 -41.92 37.02
N LEU A 629 7.43 -41.95 35.95
CA LEU A 629 7.92 -41.72 34.57
C LEU A 629 8.47 -40.30 34.43
N GLU A 630 7.72 -39.31 34.93
CA GLU A 630 8.13 -37.91 34.93
C GLU A 630 9.37 -37.67 35.78
N TYR A 631 9.46 -38.31 36.94
CA TYR A 631 10.64 -38.23 37.78
C TYR A 631 11.90 -38.69 37.03
N LYS A 632 11.83 -39.82 36.33
CA LYS A 632 12.93 -40.33 35.51
C LYS A 632 13.24 -39.43 34.32
N ALA A 633 12.22 -38.92 33.65
CA ALA A 633 12.39 -37.98 32.54
C ALA A 633 13.08 -36.68 32.99
N MET A 634 12.67 -36.10 34.12
CA MET A 634 13.32 -34.91 34.70
C MET A 634 14.79 -35.17 35.05
N GLN A 635 15.11 -36.35 35.56
CA GLN A 635 16.49 -36.72 35.89
C GLN A 635 17.36 -36.75 34.62
N ILE A 636 16.92 -37.46 33.58
CA ILE A 636 17.64 -37.54 32.29
C ILE A 636 17.80 -36.16 31.67
N ALA A 637 16.72 -35.36 31.63
CA ALA A 637 16.75 -34.00 31.10
C ALA A 637 17.74 -33.09 31.85
N ARG A 638 17.80 -33.17 33.19
CA ARG A 638 18.75 -32.39 34.00
C ARG A 638 20.18 -32.87 33.83
N ASP A 639 20.41 -34.17 33.70
CA ASP A 639 21.73 -34.72 33.41
C ASP A 639 22.23 -34.29 32.02
N MET A 640 21.33 -34.22 31.02
CA MET A 640 21.62 -33.68 29.69
C MET A 640 22.00 -32.19 29.75
N LEU A 641 21.30 -31.39 30.56
CA LEU A 641 21.64 -29.99 30.78
C LEU A 641 22.98 -29.82 31.50
N ALA A 642 23.23 -30.61 32.55
CA ALA A 642 24.47 -30.54 33.34
C ALA A 642 25.71 -31.00 32.55
N SER A 643 25.54 -31.96 31.64
CA SER A 643 26.62 -32.47 30.78
C SER A 643 26.83 -31.65 29.51
N GLY A 644 25.97 -30.67 29.22
CA GLY A 644 26.03 -29.85 28.01
C GLY A 644 25.73 -30.63 26.73
N GLN A 645 24.91 -31.68 26.81
CA GLN A 645 24.58 -32.52 25.66
C GLN A 645 23.72 -31.75 24.65
N HIS A 646 24.17 -31.68 23.39
CA HIS A 646 23.48 -30.96 22.31
C HIS A 646 22.62 -31.84 21.39
N GLY A 647 22.82 -33.16 21.42
CA GLY A 647 22.08 -34.11 20.58
C GLY A 647 20.76 -34.54 21.21
N THR A 648 19.77 -34.85 20.37
CA THR A 648 18.51 -35.46 20.81
C THR A 648 18.76 -36.85 21.39
N HIS A 649 17.94 -37.24 22.36
CA HIS A 649 18.02 -38.54 23.03
C HIS A 649 16.64 -39.21 23.06
N LEU A 650 16.59 -40.51 22.79
CA LEU A 650 15.37 -41.32 22.81
C LEU A 650 15.51 -42.40 23.86
N GLU A 651 14.52 -42.50 24.75
CA GLU A 651 14.52 -43.50 25.83
C GLU A 651 13.15 -44.20 25.89
N ARG A 652 13.17 -45.54 25.95
CA ARG A 652 11.96 -46.37 26.04
C ARG A 652 11.72 -46.82 27.47
N PHE A 653 10.52 -46.57 27.98
CA PHE A 653 10.09 -46.96 29.32
C PHE A 653 9.01 -48.05 29.26
N SER A 654 9.19 -49.12 30.03
CA SER A 654 8.16 -50.16 30.27
C SER A 654 7.46 -49.85 31.59
N LEU A 655 6.18 -49.47 31.53
CA LEU A 655 5.42 -48.88 32.65
C LEU A 655 4.96 -49.91 33.71
N GLY A 656 5.18 -51.21 33.47
CA GLY A 656 4.90 -52.29 34.42
C GLY A 656 5.80 -52.30 35.68
N ALA A 657 5.98 -53.47 36.29
CA ALA A 657 6.61 -53.65 37.62
C ALA A 657 8.01 -53.01 37.79
N SER A 658 8.72 -52.70 36.70
CA SER A 658 10.02 -52.02 36.71
C SER A 658 9.97 -50.53 37.10
N LEU A 659 8.82 -49.85 37.01
CA LEU A 659 8.66 -48.41 37.33
C LEU A 659 7.68 -48.13 38.48
N GLY A 660 7.15 -49.18 39.14
CA GLY A 660 6.25 -49.02 40.30
C GLY A 660 4.90 -48.37 39.99
N GLN A 661 4.40 -48.44 38.76
CA GLN A 661 3.13 -47.83 38.33
C GLN A 661 2.02 -48.85 38.08
N CYS A 662 0.76 -48.39 38.13
CA CYS A 662 -0.44 -49.21 37.93
C CYS A 662 -0.70 -49.58 36.46
N CYS A 663 0.00 -48.95 35.52
CA CYS A 663 -0.27 -49.02 34.08
C CYS A 663 0.65 -50.05 33.40
N GLY A 664 0.08 -50.98 32.63
CA GLY A 664 0.83 -52.09 32.00
C GLY A 664 1.46 -51.79 30.64
N GLY A 665 1.46 -50.54 30.17
CA GLY A 665 1.94 -50.16 28.83
C GLY A 665 3.44 -49.88 28.72
N ALA A 666 3.87 -49.33 27.58
CA ALA A 666 5.21 -48.80 27.34
C ALA A 666 5.15 -47.47 26.58
N THR A 667 6.09 -46.57 26.84
CA THR A 667 6.21 -45.28 26.14
C THR A 667 7.63 -45.06 25.64
N VAL A 668 7.78 -44.26 24.57
CA VAL A 668 9.08 -43.75 24.12
C VAL A 668 9.08 -42.24 24.28
N LEU A 669 10.08 -41.72 25.01
CA LEU A 669 10.29 -40.30 25.22
C LEU A 669 11.41 -39.78 24.33
N LEU A 670 11.16 -38.66 23.66
CA LEU A 670 12.16 -37.87 22.95
C LEU A 670 12.56 -36.67 23.81
N PHE A 671 13.86 -36.53 24.06
CA PHE A 671 14.49 -35.43 24.77
C PHE A 671 15.23 -34.55 23.76
N GLU A 672 14.83 -33.29 23.67
CA GLU A 672 15.37 -32.32 22.74
C GLU A 672 15.99 -31.16 23.53
N PRO A 673 17.33 -31.04 23.62
CA PRO A 673 17.99 -29.88 24.20
C PRO A 673 17.68 -28.61 23.41
N MET A 674 17.20 -27.58 24.10
CA MET A 674 16.80 -26.29 23.54
C MET A 674 17.56 -25.14 24.21
N GLY A 675 17.98 -24.16 23.42
CA GLY A 675 18.78 -23.01 23.87
C GLY A 675 20.28 -23.29 23.82
N GLN A 676 21.03 -22.46 23.09
CA GLN A 676 22.48 -22.40 23.22
C GLN A 676 22.85 -21.49 24.39
N VAL A 677 23.88 -21.85 25.17
CA VAL A 677 24.47 -20.92 26.14
C VAL A 677 25.06 -19.75 25.37
N GLN A 678 24.37 -18.62 25.38
CA GLN A 678 24.80 -17.40 24.68
C GLN A 678 25.68 -16.57 25.63
N ALA A 679 26.79 -16.03 25.13
CA ALA A 679 27.57 -15.09 25.93
C ALA A 679 26.77 -13.80 26.16
N HIS A 680 26.76 -13.30 27.39
CA HIS A 680 26.20 -12.00 27.72
C HIS A 680 27.29 -10.94 27.66
N ILE A 681 27.14 -9.96 26.77
CA ILE A 681 28.10 -8.87 26.58
C ILE A 681 27.46 -7.54 26.99
N ALA A 682 28.09 -6.82 27.90
CA ALA A 682 27.69 -5.47 28.30
C ALA A 682 28.70 -4.46 27.73
N VAL A 683 28.21 -3.53 26.91
CA VAL A 683 29.01 -2.47 26.30
C VAL A 683 28.59 -1.13 26.90
N PHE A 684 29.48 -0.54 27.70
CA PHE A 684 29.30 0.77 28.32
C PHE A 684 29.92 1.86 27.45
N GLY A 685 29.09 2.75 26.92
CA GLY A 685 29.43 3.82 25.99
C GLY A 685 28.85 3.59 24.59
N ALA A 686 28.21 4.61 24.02
CA ALA A 686 27.61 4.61 22.68
C ALA A 686 28.35 5.50 21.66
N GLY A 687 29.60 5.90 21.97
CA GLY A 687 30.42 6.70 21.07
C GLY A 687 30.85 5.98 19.78
N HIS A 688 31.62 6.67 18.94
CA HIS A 688 32.02 6.22 17.60
C HIS A 688 32.62 4.80 17.50
N VAL A 689 33.40 4.35 18.51
CA VAL A 689 33.94 2.98 18.55
C VAL A 689 32.85 1.95 18.86
N ALA A 690 31.91 2.28 19.76
CA ALA A 690 30.79 1.41 20.10
C ALA A 690 29.86 1.19 18.91
N ARG A 691 29.56 2.27 18.17
CA ARG A 691 28.76 2.21 16.93
C ARG A 691 29.36 1.30 15.86
N ALA A 692 30.69 1.14 15.85
CA ALA A 692 31.37 0.20 14.96
C ALA A 692 31.47 -1.23 15.54
N LEU A 693 31.57 -1.36 16.87
CA LEU A 693 31.75 -2.64 17.56
C LEU A 693 30.45 -3.42 17.74
N VAL A 694 29.37 -2.78 18.16
CA VAL A 694 28.11 -3.46 18.51
C VAL A 694 27.50 -4.24 17.33
N PRO A 695 27.48 -3.72 16.08
CA PRO A 695 27.04 -4.50 14.92
C PRO A 695 27.89 -5.75 14.64
N LEU A 696 29.19 -5.70 14.94
CA LEU A 696 30.06 -6.88 14.82
C LEU A 696 29.72 -7.91 15.90
N LEU A 697 29.50 -7.46 17.14
CA LEU A 697 29.13 -8.34 18.24
C LEU A 697 27.74 -8.97 18.04
N SER A 698 26.75 -8.22 17.53
CA SER A 698 25.40 -8.74 17.28
C SER A 698 25.35 -9.84 16.22
N SER A 699 26.39 -9.97 15.39
CA SER A 699 26.52 -11.07 14.43
C SER A 699 27.06 -12.37 15.04
N LEU A 700 27.51 -12.32 16.30
CA LEU A 700 27.97 -13.49 17.06
C LEU A 700 26.80 -14.10 17.85
N PRO A 701 26.84 -15.40 18.19
CA PRO A 701 25.86 -16.09 19.05
C PRO A 701 25.94 -15.61 20.51
N CYS A 702 25.64 -14.33 20.73
CA CYS A 702 25.71 -13.63 22.00
C CYS A 702 24.55 -12.65 22.13
N ARG A 703 24.34 -12.14 23.35
CA ARG A 703 23.38 -11.07 23.63
C ARG A 703 24.13 -9.83 24.09
N VAL A 704 23.79 -8.69 23.51
CA VAL A 704 24.49 -7.43 23.79
C VAL A 704 23.57 -6.48 24.55
N ARG A 705 23.96 -6.04 25.75
CA ARG A 705 23.40 -4.87 26.44
C ARG A 705 24.26 -3.66 26.08
N TRP A 706 23.68 -2.66 25.42
CA TRP A 706 24.37 -1.45 25.01
C TRP A 706 23.90 -0.26 25.86
N ILE A 707 24.78 0.24 26.72
CA ILE A 707 24.46 1.12 27.86
C ILE A 707 25.18 2.47 27.68
N ASP A 708 24.46 3.58 27.70
CA ASP A 708 24.99 4.96 27.77
C ASP A 708 23.92 5.87 28.36
N SER A 709 24.30 6.98 29.00
CA SER A 709 23.34 7.95 29.54
C SER A 709 22.75 8.88 28.48
N ARG A 710 23.35 8.90 27.27
CA ARG A 710 23.00 9.82 26.19
C ARG A 710 22.23 9.10 25.09
N GLU A 711 20.93 9.29 25.04
CA GLU A 711 20.06 8.65 24.04
C GLU A 711 20.45 8.97 22.59
N GLN A 712 20.84 10.21 22.32
CA GLN A 712 21.25 10.71 21.00
C GLN A 712 22.53 10.05 20.45
N GLU A 713 23.27 9.33 21.28
CA GLU A 713 24.50 8.64 20.87
C GLU A 713 24.20 7.25 20.29
N PHE A 714 23.01 6.71 20.47
CA PHE A 714 22.60 5.47 19.81
C PHE A 714 22.19 5.74 18.34
N PRO A 715 22.45 4.79 17.41
CA PRO A 715 21.92 4.89 16.05
C PRO A 715 20.39 4.69 16.03
N GLU A 716 19.71 5.26 15.03
CA GLU A 716 18.24 5.10 14.85
C GLU A 716 17.82 3.63 14.73
N HIS A 717 18.65 2.80 14.10
CA HIS A 717 18.44 1.38 13.97
C HIS A 717 19.37 0.58 14.89
N ILE A 718 18.78 -0.16 15.84
CA ILE A 718 19.49 -1.06 16.75
C ILE A 718 19.52 -2.47 16.14
N PRO A 719 20.70 -3.11 16.01
CA PRO A 719 20.78 -4.46 15.47
C PRO A 719 19.98 -5.49 16.27
N GLN A 720 19.46 -6.52 15.59
CA GLN A 720 18.76 -7.63 16.24
C GLN A 720 19.67 -8.34 17.26
N GLY A 721 19.15 -8.68 18.45
CA GLY A 721 19.93 -9.28 19.54
C GLY A 721 20.67 -8.27 20.45
N VAL A 722 20.48 -6.97 20.23
CA VAL A 722 21.01 -5.89 21.07
C VAL A 722 19.90 -5.22 21.86
N SER A 723 20.07 -5.09 23.18
CA SER A 723 19.20 -4.32 24.07
C SER A 723 19.81 -2.93 24.30
N LYS A 724 19.16 -1.88 23.80
CA LYS A 724 19.50 -0.47 24.08
C LYS A 724 19.06 -0.12 25.50
N ILE A 725 19.97 0.43 26.31
CA ILE A 725 19.70 0.87 27.68
C ILE A 725 20.19 2.31 27.83
N VAL A 726 19.25 3.21 28.04
CA VAL A 726 19.52 4.61 28.38
C VAL A 726 19.40 4.74 29.89
N SER A 727 20.55 4.88 30.58
CA SER A 727 20.60 4.91 32.04
C SER A 727 21.35 6.16 32.50
N GLU A 728 20.71 6.99 33.32
CA GLU A 728 21.32 8.23 33.85
C GLU A 728 22.59 7.93 34.66
N GLU A 729 22.61 6.78 35.35
CA GLU A 729 23.75 6.27 36.13
C GLU A 729 24.19 4.89 35.61
N PRO A 730 25.02 4.82 34.55
CA PRO A 730 25.44 3.55 33.95
C PRO A 730 26.15 2.57 34.89
N VAL A 731 26.64 3.03 36.05
CA VAL A 731 27.29 2.18 37.05
C VAL A 731 26.29 1.23 37.71
N ASP A 732 25.03 1.64 37.88
CA ASP A 732 24.01 0.84 38.57
C ASP A 732 23.63 -0.42 37.78
N GLU A 733 23.71 -0.34 36.45
CA GLU A 733 23.48 -1.48 35.55
C GLU A 733 24.44 -2.66 35.79
N ILE A 734 25.58 -2.43 36.44
CA ILE A 734 26.53 -3.49 36.80
C ILE A 734 25.91 -4.45 37.81
N ALA A 735 25.01 -4.02 38.70
CA ALA A 735 24.39 -4.93 39.66
C ALA A 735 23.57 -6.03 38.96
N ASP A 736 22.93 -5.69 37.84
CA ASP A 736 22.00 -6.55 37.11
C ASP A 736 22.65 -7.38 35.99
N LEU A 737 23.98 -7.36 35.85
CA LEU A 737 24.65 -8.18 34.84
C LEU A 737 24.70 -9.65 35.28
N PRO A 738 24.42 -10.62 34.40
CA PRO A 738 24.62 -12.04 34.72
C PRO A 738 26.06 -12.36 35.17
N VAL A 739 26.23 -13.33 36.06
CA VAL A 739 27.54 -13.88 36.41
C VAL A 739 28.22 -14.40 35.13
N GLY A 740 29.52 -14.15 34.98
CA GLY A 740 30.26 -14.57 33.79
C GLY A 740 30.07 -13.67 32.56
N SER A 741 29.50 -12.47 32.72
CA SER A 741 29.35 -11.51 31.61
C SER A 741 30.70 -11.02 31.05
N TYR A 742 30.69 -10.60 29.78
CA TYR A 742 31.79 -9.92 29.09
C TYR A 742 31.54 -8.41 29.17
N CYS A 743 32.37 -7.70 29.90
CA CYS A 743 32.18 -6.27 30.17
C CYS A 743 33.17 -5.44 29.34
N ILE A 744 32.66 -4.51 28.55
CA ILE A 744 33.42 -3.66 27.64
C ILE A 744 33.14 -2.20 28.01
N VAL A 745 34.15 -1.48 28.49
CA VAL A 745 34.03 -0.06 28.88
C VAL A 745 34.73 0.82 27.84
N ILE A 746 33.91 1.54 27.06
CA ILE A 746 34.32 2.41 25.95
C ILE A 746 33.69 3.81 26.02
N THR A 747 33.52 4.34 27.24
CA THR A 747 32.94 5.67 27.42
C THR A 747 33.92 6.78 27.02
N HIS A 748 33.40 7.99 26.84
CA HIS A 748 34.19 9.19 26.60
C HIS A 748 34.59 9.92 27.89
N ASN A 749 34.07 9.48 29.06
CA ASN A 749 34.23 10.16 30.34
C ASN A 749 35.18 9.37 31.26
N HIS A 750 36.36 9.94 31.51
CA HIS A 750 37.40 9.33 32.34
C HIS A 750 36.99 9.09 33.81
N ALA A 751 36.09 9.91 34.37
CA ALA A 751 35.60 9.70 35.72
C ALA A 751 34.64 8.50 35.77
N LEU A 752 33.70 8.45 34.82
CA LEU A 752 32.76 7.32 34.68
C LEU A 752 33.49 6.01 34.41
N ASP A 753 34.51 6.01 33.54
CA ASP A 753 35.34 4.82 33.28
C ASP A 753 35.97 4.27 34.56
N LEU A 754 36.42 5.13 35.48
CA LEU A 754 37.03 4.71 36.73
C LEU A 754 36.00 4.12 37.70
N GLU A 755 34.79 4.71 37.78
CA GLU A 755 33.72 4.19 38.62
C GLU A 755 33.19 2.85 38.09
N LEU A 756 32.97 2.72 36.78
CA LEU A 756 32.64 1.43 36.14
C LEU A 756 33.73 0.38 36.40
N THR A 757 35.00 0.77 36.27
CA THR A 757 36.14 -0.13 36.55
C THR A 757 36.13 -0.61 38.00
N ALA A 758 35.95 0.31 38.96
CA ALA A 758 35.92 -0.03 40.38
C ALA A 758 34.73 -0.94 40.72
N ALA A 759 33.54 -0.66 40.18
CA ALA A 759 32.35 -1.47 40.39
C ALA A 759 32.50 -2.89 39.81
N LEU A 760 33.02 -3.03 38.59
CA LEU A 760 33.28 -4.33 37.96
C LEU A 760 34.33 -5.15 38.74
N LEU A 761 35.45 -4.53 39.12
CA LEU A 761 36.50 -5.20 39.90
C LEU A 761 36.05 -5.57 41.32
N LYS A 762 35.13 -4.80 41.91
CA LYS A 762 34.52 -5.11 43.21
C LYS A 762 33.61 -6.34 43.10
N ARG A 763 32.82 -6.46 42.02
CA ARG A 763 31.95 -7.60 41.76
C ARG A 763 32.72 -8.87 41.40
N ASN A 764 33.78 -8.72 40.61
CA ASN A 764 34.82 -9.73 40.33
C ASN A 764 34.30 -11.08 39.77
N ASP A 765 33.11 -11.13 39.20
CA ASP A 765 32.43 -12.34 38.71
C ASP A 765 32.28 -12.38 37.18
N PHE A 766 32.94 -11.47 36.47
CA PHE A 766 32.93 -11.38 35.00
C PHE A 766 33.90 -12.38 34.34
N THR A 767 33.57 -12.85 33.14
CA THR A 767 34.47 -13.69 32.32
C THR A 767 35.53 -12.85 31.63
N TYR A 768 35.17 -11.66 31.19
CA TYR A 768 36.06 -10.73 30.51
C TYR A 768 35.76 -9.29 30.96
N PHE A 769 36.82 -8.50 31.16
CA PHE A 769 36.70 -7.06 31.37
C PHE A 769 37.78 -6.31 30.57
N GLY A 770 37.33 -5.50 29.62
CA GLY A 770 38.16 -4.62 28.81
C GLY A 770 37.83 -3.16 29.04
N LEU A 771 38.86 -2.31 29.12
CA LEU A 771 38.77 -0.85 29.22
C LEU A 771 39.52 -0.19 28.05
N ILE A 772 38.85 0.75 27.36
CA ILE A 772 39.50 1.54 26.30
C ILE A 772 40.48 2.52 26.92
N GLY A 773 41.69 2.58 26.39
CA GLY A 773 42.72 3.44 26.96
C GLY A 773 44.11 3.17 26.44
N SER A 774 45.02 4.09 26.73
CA SER A 774 46.46 3.87 26.52
C SER A 774 47.08 3.15 27.71
N LYS A 775 48.32 2.64 27.55
CA LYS A 775 49.14 2.13 28.65
C LYS A 775 49.29 3.16 29.78
N THR A 776 49.35 4.45 29.44
CA THR A 776 49.38 5.54 30.42
C THR A 776 48.08 5.66 31.22
N LYS A 777 46.92 5.45 30.58
CA LYS A 777 45.61 5.43 31.28
C LYS A 777 45.56 4.26 32.26
N ARG A 778 46.04 3.08 31.86
CA ARG A 778 46.14 1.91 32.75
C ARG A 778 46.93 2.21 34.02
N VAL A 779 48.15 2.74 33.88
CA VAL A 779 49.01 3.05 35.05
C VAL A 779 48.32 4.04 36.01
N LYS A 780 47.66 5.08 35.47
CA LYS A 780 46.92 6.06 36.28
C LYS A 780 45.73 5.43 37.01
N PHE A 781 44.99 4.54 36.34
CA PHE A 781 43.83 3.86 36.94
C PHE A 781 44.29 2.86 38.02
N GLU A 782 45.34 2.09 37.76
CA GLU A 782 45.91 1.16 38.76
C GLU A 782 46.35 1.89 40.03
N HIS A 783 46.99 3.06 39.93
CA HIS A 783 47.32 3.86 41.12
C HIS A 783 46.06 4.26 41.90
N ARG A 784 45.07 4.88 41.24
CA ARG A 784 43.83 5.35 41.89
C ARG A 784 43.00 4.20 42.48
N LEU A 785 43.03 3.02 41.87
CA LEU A 785 42.32 1.84 42.37
C LEU A 785 43.08 1.20 43.55
N ARG A 786 44.41 1.21 43.58
CA ARG A 786 45.17 0.82 44.78
C ARG A 786 44.86 1.70 45.97
N ASP A 787 44.74 3.01 45.75
CA ASP A 787 44.32 3.96 46.78
C ASP A 787 42.89 3.66 47.30
N ARG A 788 42.05 3.01 46.47
CA ARG A 788 40.70 2.52 46.82
C ARG A 788 40.69 1.09 47.41
N GLY A 789 41.86 0.48 47.67
CA GLY A 789 41.99 -0.81 48.34
C GLY A 789 41.92 -2.05 47.43
N PHE A 790 42.01 -1.90 46.11
CA PHE A 790 42.07 -3.04 45.19
C PHE A 790 43.47 -3.67 45.16
N ASP A 791 43.54 -5.00 45.28
CA ASP A 791 44.81 -5.72 45.26
C ASP A 791 45.38 -5.93 43.84
N SER A 792 46.62 -6.41 43.76
CA SER A 792 47.27 -6.62 42.46
C SER A 792 46.63 -7.74 41.62
N ALA A 793 45.99 -8.72 42.24
CA ALA A 793 45.34 -9.83 41.53
C ALA A 793 44.04 -9.36 40.86
N GLN A 794 43.25 -8.53 41.55
CA GLN A 794 42.06 -7.88 40.98
C GLN A 794 42.44 -6.97 39.82
N LEU A 795 43.47 -6.14 39.97
CA LEU A 795 43.91 -5.20 38.93
C LEU A 795 44.44 -5.91 37.67
N GLN A 796 45.04 -7.10 37.81
CA GLN A 796 45.48 -7.90 36.65
C GLN A 796 44.33 -8.39 35.77
N ARG A 797 43.10 -8.48 36.30
CA ARG A 797 41.90 -8.87 35.53
C ARG A 797 41.39 -7.78 34.60
N MET A 798 41.87 -6.54 34.72
CA MET A 798 41.56 -5.44 33.79
C MET A 798 42.47 -5.50 32.55
N ARG A 799 41.86 -5.58 31.36
CA ARG A 799 42.57 -5.44 30.08
C ARG A 799 42.50 -4.00 29.57
N CYS A 800 43.65 -3.32 29.52
CA CYS A 800 43.77 -1.94 29.06
C CYS A 800 45.20 -1.70 28.51
N PRO A 801 45.38 -1.26 27.25
CA PRO A 801 44.36 -1.24 26.19
C PRO A 801 43.74 -2.63 26.01
N MET A 802 42.43 -2.67 25.76
CA MET A 802 41.79 -3.84 25.15
C MET A 802 41.90 -3.77 23.61
N GLY A 803 41.82 -4.93 22.97
CA GLY A 803 42.04 -5.19 21.56
C GLY A 803 43.29 -6.04 21.33
N LEU A 804 43.30 -6.80 20.22
CA LEU A 804 44.47 -7.46 19.67
C LEU A 804 45.61 -6.46 19.37
N SER A 805 46.79 -6.73 19.91
CA SER A 805 47.96 -5.85 19.84
C SER A 805 48.56 -5.71 18.43
N GLU A 806 48.20 -6.63 17.55
CA GLU A 806 48.61 -6.75 16.16
C GLU A 806 47.91 -5.70 15.29
N VAL A 807 46.71 -5.24 15.68
CA VAL A 807 45.93 -4.24 14.96
C VAL A 807 46.29 -2.85 15.48
N LYS A 808 47.16 -2.13 14.76
CA LYS A 808 47.70 -0.81 15.17
C LYS A 808 46.89 0.40 14.66
N GLY A 809 45.81 0.13 13.92
CA GLY A 809 44.91 1.13 13.38
C GLY A 809 44.26 2.01 14.46
N LYS A 810 43.93 3.25 14.10
CA LYS A 810 43.26 4.21 15.00
C LYS A 810 41.86 4.58 14.56
N LEU A 811 41.39 4.07 13.42
CA LEU A 811 40.01 4.28 12.98
C LEU A 811 39.05 3.51 13.89
N PRO A 812 37.84 4.04 14.16
CA PRO A 812 36.86 3.36 15.03
C PRO A 812 36.57 1.90 14.63
N VAL A 813 36.51 1.62 13.32
CA VAL A 813 36.30 0.26 12.80
C VAL A 813 37.48 -0.67 13.03
N GLU A 814 38.73 -0.18 12.94
CA GLU A 814 39.93 -0.98 13.19
C GLU A 814 40.01 -1.37 14.67
N ILE A 815 39.68 -0.43 15.56
CA ILE A 815 39.60 -0.68 17.01
C ILE A 815 38.46 -1.66 17.31
N ALA A 816 37.29 -1.49 16.69
CA ALA A 816 36.16 -2.40 16.84
C ALA A 816 36.50 -3.84 16.42
N ILE A 817 37.14 -4.03 15.26
CA ILE A 817 37.60 -5.34 14.79
C ILE A 817 38.62 -5.94 15.76
N SER A 818 39.55 -5.13 16.26
CA SER A 818 40.54 -5.56 17.25
C SER A 818 39.92 -6.05 18.56
N ILE A 819 38.92 -5.32 19.08
CA ILE A 819 38.18 -5.72 20.28
C ILE A 819 37.33 -6.96 20.01
N ALA A 820 36.58 -7.00 18.90
CA ALA A 820 35.77 -8.15 18.53
C ALA A 820 36.62 -9.43 18.38
N GLY A 821 37.80 -9.33 17.77
CA GLY A 821 38.75 -10.44 17.66
C GLY A 821 39.23 -10.97 19.02
N GLU A 822 39.54 -10.09 19.97
CA GLU A 822 39.90 -10.49 21.33
C GLU A 822 38.72 -11.14 22.09
N ILE A 823 37.50 -10.62 21.90
CA ILE A 823 36.27 -11.20 22.46
C ILE A 823 36.04 -12.58 21.87
N ILE A 824 36.15 -12.77 20.55
CA ILE A 824 35.99 -14.07 19.88
C ILE A 824 37.04 -15.08 20.37
N ALA A 825 38.30 -14.66 20.55
CA ALA A 825 39.35 -15.52 21.07
C ALA A 825 39.02 -16.01 22.50
N THR A 826 38.48 -15.12 23.34
CA THR A 826 38.05 -15.46 24.70
C THR A 826 36.76 -16.29 24.71
N TYR A 827 35.82 -15.98 23.81
CA TYR A 827 34.55 -16.67 23.60
C TYR A 827 34.77 -18.12 23.15
N ASN A 828 35.62 -18.36 22.15
CA ASN A 828 35.93 -19.70 21.64
C ASN A 828 36.65 -20.58 22.67
N ALA A 829 37.46 -19.98 23.55
CA ALA A 829 38.09 -20.71 24.65
C ALA A 829 37.08 -21.22 25.69
N ASN A 830 35.91 -20.59 25.78
CA ASN A 830 34.87 -20.89 26.78
C ASN A 830 33.65 -21.64 26.23
N PHE A 831 33.32 -21.48 24.93
CA PHE A 831 32.10 -22.00 24.31
C PHE A 831 32.32 -22.76 22.98
N GLY A 832 33.55 -22.84 22.47
CA GLY A 832 33.85 -23.52 21.21
C GLY A 832 33.82 -25.04 21.31
N GLN A 833 33.43 -25.72 20.22
CA GLN A 833 33.62 -27.16 20.08
C GLN A 833 35.10 -27.51 20.28
N HIS A 834 35.41 -28.38 21.24
CA HIS A 834 36.69 -29.10 21.29
C HIS A 834 36.80 -30.03 20.07
N THR A 835 37.06 -29.46 18.90
CA THR A 835 37.59 -30.20 17.77
C THR A 835 39.05 -30.48 18.08
N ALA A 836 39.40 -31.77 18.12
CA ALA A 836 40.75 -32.21 18.38
C ALA A 836 41.74 -31.54 17.41
N ARG A 837 42.82 -30.98 17.98
CA ARG A 837 44.01 -30.40 17.31
C ARG A 837 43.75 -29.17 16.44
N ALA A 838 43.81 -27.99 17.07
CA ALA A 838 44.27 -26.77 16.40
C ALA A 838 45.47 -26.23 17.20
N GLU A 839 46.66 -26.22 16.57
CA GLU A 839 47.84 -25.57 17.15
C GLU A 839 47.65 -24.05 17.21
N PRO A 840 48.21 -23.37 18.22
CA PRO A 840 48.08 -21.93 18.36
C PRO A 840 48.73 -21.19 17.17
N ILE A 841 48.10 -20.08 16.79
CA ILE A 841 48.38 -19.19 15.63
C ILE A 841 49.83 -18.63 15.55
N ALA A 842 50.75 -19.05 16.42
CA ALA A 842 52.13 -18.58 16.48
C ALA A 842 53.09 -19.19 15.44
N GLN A 843 52.67 -20.09 14.55
CA GLN A 843 53.58 -20.77 13.60
C GLN A 843 53.21 -20.69 12.11
N LEU A 844 52.32 -19.79 11.69
CA LEU A 844 52.04 -19.55 10.26
C LEU A 844 52.75 -18.30 9.72
N LEU A 845 54.07 -18.20 9.86
CA LEU A 845 54.91 -17.30 9.07
C LEU A 845 56.31 -17.91 8.84
N PRO A 846 56.87 -17.85 7.61
CA PRO A 846 58.23 -18.29 7.36
C PRO A 846 59.25 -17.39 8.09
N ALA A 847 60.35 -18.00 8.55
CA ALA A 847 61.42 -17.31 9.28
C ALA A 847 61.91 -16.06 8.53
N SER A 848 61.84 -14.91 9.21
CA SER A 848 62.45 -13.66 8.76
C SER A 848 63.97 -13.85 8.60
N ARG A 849 64.47 -13.68 7.37
CA ARG A 849 65.90 -13.55 7.06
C ARG A 849 66.43 -12.24 7.67
N ARG A 850 66.75 -12.23 8.96
CA ARG A 850 67.58 -11.20 9.62
C ARG A 850 68.10 -11.68 10.99
N SER A 851 68.80 -12.81 10.99
CA SER A 851 69.71 -13.19 12.07
C SER A 851 70.81 -14.12 11.55
N GLN A 852 71.58 -13.61 10.58
CA GLN A 852 72.97 -14.00 10.37
C GLN A 852 73.79 -12.73 10.23
N ALA A 853 74.41 -12.31 11.34
CA ALA A 853 75.65 -11.54 11.46
C ALA A 853 75.66 -10.85 12.84
N THR A 854 76.12 -11.56 13.89
CA THR A 854 77.30 -11.22 14.71
C THR A 854 77.31 -12.09 15.97
N ASN A 855 78.35 -12.93 16.03
CA ASN A 855 78.84 -13.84 17.08
C ASN A 855 77.97 -15.04 17.47
#